data_AF-A0A0J9SAF8-F1
#
_entry.id   AF-A0A0J9SAF8-F1
#
_cell.length_a   1.000
_cell.length_b   1.000
_cell.length_c   1.000
_cell.angle_alpha   90.00
_cell.angle_beta   90.00
_cell.angle_gamma   90.00
#
_symmetry.space_group_name_H-M   'P 1'
#
loop_
_entity.id
_entity.type
_entity.pdbx_description
1 polymer ?
#
loop_
_entity_poly.entity_id
_entity_poly.type
_entity_poly.pdbx_seq_one_letter_code
_entity_poly.pdbx_strand_id
1 'polypeptide(L)'
;MRQFFGTTLLVLFVNLYIHQNVVSNEIVNLKNPNLRNGWAGKDVTLQDEQNGLNAEDGDETDPNGSHNELLQKSGKAELQMQAQDSDSKEDIKTKIDELVNKAEAANTKADTAVTEAEKLLKTATEAEKQIKVDEEKETTAATKAKEQAEKAFAEAKIKKEEAKTKKEDAKAKADDAKKKSEETDEAELKAKLEEVEKLVGQAEQAASDAENEQKKAEWAAKIAEELKKAYEAKKKARESKVAAENAKNDATSAASGSKVQKVTEAIKIADDEMQTAAKNATEAEGAERKAEQAASEAINAIEQKVDAQSKVNVVQNEADAASKAATAAKNAQTKAEIAVFVVKTEVSKEEAVKSANAAEEAKTKAEEVATKSEEIKITNVTKSEKVKSAKSEAVNQAAAADKAKKEAEAAANSADKAQTSTKGIDNETTLSTAKKEAETAASNAGKAQTDASTALAKAKKAQIETEIAAEVVKAEKAKKDASSDADAAVEARKKAESEAEKAKSNEVAQEAAQKAKEQEAEALKAKGNAQTASDQAEKEAEGDGTEDKLAKVKEKEKDASNAATAAKNARTTAEIAAEVAKAQAAKTEAEAAKVAANAAKDEAQKVADESKSTEAKQAADKAIAAAKVAEERATEAAKKADDVTTESALTTAKVQTLEEKANKAVEDAKEAKKAQTKAELAAEEAKAEAAKKEAQKAQEAADAAKKEAEEIAKKEKVDAKAVAEATSALDTAKTKAKEAKDKAGDVSKEVEKAEKEVEKVVGDDAQKSEITTAVSGIKGKTSEAVQAAKDAKKAKDLAEIALNVVKAEVANDKAKKAVTAAGVAKDDAKKAVESAEKSKGEAESAVEDAEIAKENEIEAEQKAKEAEDNAAVVQAKLLIAEQELKNAKEEDDADKFQSAKTNALAEVDEAVKKGQAAEAAANVATDKAKKAAEAADKAKKAAAESALKKKLKVLEIVKKYSKRGYNVVDNDEQVLNEVEEQASDAKEEEEEEEADDSASNDVEIGDDDEEEEEEEEEEVKEEEDAKEEGHAQSSAHQSSVAELENQKKQSQEKSDEPPSDNNAHTLLEDNYKNFTDFKKMADGLTKNIISTIDGDAGVIDTLKDFAKDVNQFILNM
;
A
#
# COMPACT_ATOMS: atom_id res chain seq x y z
N MET A 1 36.01 -5.11 22.07
CA MET A 1 37.19 -4.50 21.41
C MET A 1 37.38 -3.09 21.97
N ARG A 2 38.56 -2.76 22.53
CA ARG A 2 38.90 -1.42 23.06
C ARG A 2 40.39 -1.09 22.78
N GLN A 3 40.74 -0.77 21.55
CA GLN A 3 42.08 -0.28 21.16
C GLN A 3 42.08 0.09 19.67
N PHE A 4 41.68 1.31 19.28
CA PHE A 4 41.97 1.88 17.93
C PHE A 4 41.82 3.41 17.80
N PHE A 5 41.39 4.13 18.84
CA PHE A 5 41.22 5.60 18.82
C PHE A 5 42.46 6.43 19.25
N GLY A 6 43.62 5.80 19.45
CA GLY A 6 44.83 6.50 19.93
C GLY A 6 45.63 7.25 18.86
N THR A 7 45.63 6.76 17.62
CA THR A 7 46.63 7.16 16.61
C THR A 7 46.25 8.40 15.80
N THR A 8 44.97 8.55 15.45
CA THR A 8 44.48 9.67 14.63
C THR A 8 44.46 11.00 15.38
N LEU A 9 44.26 11.00 16.70
CA LEU A 9 44.26 12.22 17.51
C LEU A 9 45.67 12.85 17.63
N LEU A 10 46.72 12.03 17.57
CA LEU A 10 48.12 12.49 17.69
C LEU A 10 48.58 13.25 16.43
N VAL A 11 48.18 12.79 15.24
CA VAL A 11 48.54 13.39 13.95
C VAL A 11 47.99 14.82 13.83
N LEU A 12 46.76 15.05 14.33
CA LEU A 12 46.13 16.37 14.35
C LEU A 12 46.90 17.38 15.21
N PHE A 13 47.42 16.96 16.37
CA PHE A 13 48.21 17.84 17.25
C PHE A 13 49.62 18.13 16.70
N VAL A 14 50.30 17.14 16.12
CA VAL A 14 51.63 17.35 15.52
C VAL A 14 51.54 18.34 14.35
N ASN A 15 50.51 18.23 13.50
CA ASN A 15 50.36 19.12 12.36
C ASN A 15 49.98 20.56 12.76
N LEU A 16 49.32 20.76 13.92
CA LEU A 16 48.98 22.09 14.43
C LEU A 16 50.17 22.80 15.10
N TYR A 17 51.19 22.07 15.57
CA TYR A 17 52.35 22.63 16.26
C TYR A 17 53.47 23.12 15.33
N ILE A 18 53.36 22.89 14.01
CA ILE A 18 54.42 23.16 13.01
C ILE A 18 54.25 24.52 12.31
N HIS A 19 53.22 25.32 12.64
CA HIS A 19 52.90 26.58 11.94
C HIS A 19 52.94 27.85 12.81
N GLN A 20 53.68 27.83 13.94
CA GLN A 20 54.04 29.05 14.69
C GLN A 20 55.52 29.05 15.12
N ASN A 21 56.42 29.28 14.16
CA ASN A 21 57.68 30.05 14.31
C ASN A 21 58.62 29.86 13.10
N VAL A 22 58.57 30.76 12.12
CA VAL A 22 59.74 31.11 11.28
C VAL A 22 59.75 32.63 11.12
N VAL A 23 60.84 33.26 11.54
CA VAL A 23 61.06 34.71 11.42
C VAL A 23 61.63 35.04 10.05
N SER A 24 61.24 36.18 9.49
CA SER A 24 61.73 36.69 8.20
C SER A 24 63.26 36.78 8.16
N ASN A 25 63.87 36.25 7.09
CA ASN A 25 65.23 36.59 6.68
C ASN A 25 65.43 36.21 5.21
N GLU A 26 65.42 37.20 4.33
CA GLU A 26 65.72 37.05 2.91
C GLU A 26 67.07 37.72 2.63
N ILE A 27 68.05 36.95 2.13
CA ILE A 27 69.41 37.44 1.86
C ILE A 27 69.62 37.44 0.35
N VAL A 28 69.59 38.63 -0.27
CA VAL A 28 69.98 38.82 -1.67
C VAL A 28 71.11 39.85 -1.77
N ASN A 29 72.28 39.35 -2.13
CA ASN A 29 73.52 40.08 -2.40
C ASN A 29 74.30 39.15 -3.36
N LEU A 30 74.95 39.56 -4.45
CA LEU A 30 75.36 40.87 -4.96
C LEU A 30 74.77 41.04 -6.41
N LYS A 31 74.85 42.15 -7.16
CA LYS A 31 76.02 43.03 -7.36
C LYS A 31 75.68 44.39 -8.00
N ASN A 32 76.40 45.40 -7.53
CA ASN A 32 76.39 46.84 -7.88
C ASN A 32 77.25 47.11 -9.15
N PRO A 33 77.48 48.36 -9.65
CA PRO A 33 76.99 49.69 -9.20
C PRO A 33 76.61 50.74 -10.29
N ASN A 34 75.92 51.83 -9.93
CA ASN A 34 76.50 53.21 -9.90
C ASN A 34 75.48 54.38 -9.76
N LEU A 35 75.65 55.18 -8.69
CA LEU A 35 75.38 56.64 -8.58
C LEU A 35 73.90 57.11 -8.74
N ARG A 36 73.43 58.22 -8.15
CA ARG A 36 74.09 59.36 -7.47
C ARG A 36 73.19 59.93 -6.36
N ASN A 37 73.76 60.65 -5.39
CA ASN A 37 73.07 61.10 -4.16
C ASN A 37 72.06 62.26 -4.38
N GLY A 38 70.99 62.26 -3.59
CA GLY A 38 70.24 63.47 -3.21
C GLY A 38 70.74 64.04 -1.88
N TRP A 39 70.73 65.37 -1.72
CA TRP A 39 71.25 66.09 -0.55
C TRP A 39 70.10 66.78 0.21
N ALA A 40 70.17 66.86 1.53
CA ALA A 40 69.10 67.43 2.37
C ALA A 40 69.23 68.95 2.55
N GLY A 41 68.12 69.67 2.41
CA GLY A 41 67.99 71.10 2.72
C GLY A 41 66.76 71.36 3.58
N LYS A 42 66.88 72.28 4.54
CA LYS A 42 65.82 72.70 5.45
C LYS A 42 65.76 74.23 5.49
N ASP A 43 64.66 74.76 6.02
CA ASP A 43 64.49 76.12 6.53
C ASP A 43 64.58 77.28 5.52
N VAL A 44 63.42 77.74 5.03
CA VAL A 44 63.02 79.17 5.06
C VAL A 44 61.51 79.22 5.43
N THR A 45 61.09 80.28 6.12
CA THR A 45 59.75 80.50 6.68
C THR A 45 58.70 80.91 5.65
N LEU A 46 57.43 80.50 5.89
CA LEU A 46 56.24 81.13 5.30
C LEU A 46 55.26 81.55 6.41
N GLN A 47 55.15 82.86 6.60
CA GLN A 47 54.15 83.64 7.34
C GLN A 47 54.26 85.08 6.81
N ASP A 48 53.20 85.86 6.60
CA ASP A 48 51.76 85.57 6.56
C ASP A 48 51.07 86.74 5.80
N GLU A 49 49.74 86.89 5.94
CA GLU A 49 48.94 88.12 5.71
C GLU A 49 48.53 88.52 4.26
N GLN A 50 47.38 87.96 3.88
CA GLN A 50 46.09 88.67 3.70
C GLN A 50 45.75 89.59 2.50
N ASN A 51 44.57 89.27 1.95
CA ASN A 51 43.45 90.15 1.53
C ASN A 51 43.53 91.08 0.31
N GLY A 52 42.39 91.12 -0.41
CA GLY A 52 41.81 92.37 -0.91
C GLY A 52 41.63 92.48 -2.42
N LEU A 53 40.41 92.21 -2.91
CA LEU A 53 39.93 92.71 -4.21
C LEU A 53 38.93 93.85 -3.99
N ASN A 54 38.80 94.70 -5.02
CA ASN A 54 37.84 95.78 -5.23
C ASN A 54 37.89 97.01 -4.28
N ALA A 55 38.19 98.15 -4.89
CA ALA A 55 37.20 99.22 -5.04
C ALA A 55 37.28 99.75 -6.48
N GLU A 56 36.15 100.22 -7.02
CA GLU A 56 36.07 100.93 -8.31
C GLU A 56 36.20 102.44 -8.10
N ASP A 57 36.70 103.13 -9.13
CA ASP A 57 36.53 104.55 -9.52
C ASP A 57 37.80 104.97 -10.30
N GLY A 58 37.76 105.81 -11.34
CA GLY A 58 36.63 106.55 -11.93
C GLY A 58 37.21 107.79 -12.63
N ASP A 59 36.72 108.11 -13.83
CA ASP A 59 37.15 109.23 -14.69
C ASP A 59 38.63 109.18 -15.18
N GLU A 60 39.04 109.76 -16.32
CA GLU A 60 38.28 110.41 -17.41
C GLU A 60 38.98 110.13 -18.78
N THR A 61 38.31 110.39 -19.90
CA THR A 61 38.77 110.00 -21.25
C THR A 61 39.42 111.12 -22.07
N ASP A 62 40.43 110.74 -22.87
CA ASP A 62 40.79 111.35 -24.18
C ASP A 62 41.38 112.79 -24.21
N PRO A 63 41.93 113.25 -25.35
CA PRO A 63 42.78 112.55 -26.33
C PRO A 63 44.01 113.38 -26.79
N ASN A 64 44.89 112.76 -27.62
CA ASN A 64 46.05 113.36 -28.31
C ASN A 64 47.21 113.85 -27.39
N GLY A 65 48.48 113.79 -27.82
CA GLY A 65 49.02 113.29 -29.09
C GLY A 65 50.48 113.74 -29.30
N SER A 66 50.92 113.76 -30.56
CA SER A 66 52.26 114.16 -31.02
C SER A 66 53.42 113.21 -30.72
N HIS A 67 53.81 112.50 -31.78
CA HIS A 67 55.18 112.20 -32.19
C HIS A 67 56.33 112.89 -31.43
N ASN A 68 57.39 112.11 -31.17
CA ASN A 68 58.70 112.41 -31.75
C ASN A 68 59.60 111.16 -31.83
N GLU A 69 59.48 110.43 -32.93
CA GLU A 69 60.69 109.92 -33.59
C GLU A 69 61.35 111.09 -34.32
N LEU A 70 62.63 111.37 -34.02
CA LEU A 70 63.53 112.18 -34.83
C LEU A 70 64.96 111.75 -34.41
N LEU A 71 65.55 110.72 -35.01
CA LEU A 71 66.02 110.63 -36.41
C LEU A 71 67.11 111.69 -36.70
N GLN A 72 68.29 111.20 -37.02
CA GLN A 72 69.56 111.93 -37.19
C GLN A 72 69.47 113.21 -38.02
N LYS A 73 70.30 114.20 -37.67
CA LYS A 73 71.12 114.90 -38.68
C LYS A 73 72.40 115.52 -38.11
N SER A 74 73.41 115.59 -38.96
CA SER A 74 74.70 116.20 -38.70
C SER A 74 74.63 117.73 -38.76
N GLY A 75 75.34 118.40 -37.85
CA GLY A 75 75.59 119.84 -37.85
C GLY A 75 77.01 120.11 -37.37
N LYS A 76 77.76 120.94 -38.11
CA LYS A 76 79.17 121.26 -37.85
C LYS A 76 79.31 122.77 -37.67
N ALA A 77 80.13 123.18 -36.69
CA ALA A 77 80.32 124.57 -36.24
C ALA A 77 79.09 125.13 -35.46
N GLU A 78 79.22 126.14 -34.60
CA GLU A 78 80.35 127.08 -34.40
C GLU A 78 80.93 127.10 -32.98
N LEU A 79 82.15 127.65 -32.85
CA LEU A 79 82.81 127.96 -31.59
C LEU A 79 82.39 129.35 -31.08
N GLN A 80 81.96 129.44 -29.82
CA GLN A 80 82.25 130.59 -28.95
C GLN A 80 82.67 130.05 -27.58
N MET A 81 83.96 130.04 -27.26
CA MET A 81 84.70 131.21 -26.76
C MET A 81 84.06 131.87 -25.54
N GLN A 82 84.36 131.33 -24.36
CA GLN A 82 84.81 132.19 -23.27
C GLN A 82 86.27 131.85 -22.98
N ALA A 83 87.17 132.73 -23.41
CA ALA A 83 88.60 132.56 -23.19
C ALA A 83 89.00 133.18 -21.86
N GLN A 84 89.74 132.43 -21.05
CA GLN A 84 90.80 132.96 -20.20
C GLN A 84 91.99 132.01 -20.27
N ASP A 85 93.17 132.57 -20.47
CA ASP A 85 94.45 131.89 -20.48
C ASP A 85 94.73 131.30 -19.07
N SER A 86 95.33 130.13 -18.90
CA SER A 86 95.98 129.19 -19.83
C SER A 86 95.69 127.75 -19.41
N ASP A 87 95.57 126.78 -20.34
CA ASP A 87 95.43 125.36 -19.95
C ASP A 87 96.75 124.89 -19.33
N SER A 88 96.79 124.65 -18.01
CA SER A 88 98.01 124.14 -17.41
C SER A 88 98.32 122.73 -17.94
N LYS A 89 99.60 122.40 -18.06
CA LYS A 89 100.04 121.05 -18.48
C LYS A 89 99.53 119.94 -17.54
N GLU A 90 99.00 120.28 -16.36
CA GLU A 90 98.41 119.35 -15.40
C GLU A 90 96.92 119.09 -15.67
N ASP A 91 96.13 120.13 -15.99
CA ASP A 91 94.69 119.99 -16.27
C ASP A 91 94.40 119.13 -17.51
N ILE A 92 95.29 119.20 -18.52
CA ILE A 92 95.23 118.33 -19.69
C ILE A 92 95.52 116.86 -19.31
N LYS A 93 96.47 116.59 -18.40
CA LYS A 93 96.79 115.22 -17.94
C LYS A 93 95.60 114.59 -17.20
N THR A 94 94.89 115.34 -16.36
CA THR A 94 93.72 114.82 -15.63
C THR A 94 92.59 114.44 -16.59
N LYS A 95 92.29 115.27 -17.59
CA LYS A 95 91.29 114.96 -18.64
C LYS A 95 91.67 113.72 -19.45
N ILE A 96 92.97 113.54 -19.75
CA ILE A 96 93.49 112.32 -20.39
C ILE A 96 93.24 111.07 -19.52
N ASP A 97 93.42 111.14 -18.20
CA ASP A 97 93.16 110.00 -17.30
C ASP A 97 91.67 109.66 -17.15
N GLU A 98 90.78 110.65 -17.09
CA GLU A 98 89.33 110.40 -17.12
C GLU A 98 88.89 109.69 -18.41
N LEU A 99 89.46 110.11 -19.54
CA LEU A 99 89.24 109.48 -20.84
C LEU A 99 89.75 108.02 -20.87
N VAL A 100 90.97 107.75 -20.38
CA VAL A 100 91.49 106.37 -20.29
C VAL A 100 90.58 105.49 -19.41
N ASN A 101 90.08 106.01 -18.28
CA ASN A 101 89.14 105.28 -17.42
C ASN A 101 87.81 104.96 -18.12
N LYS A 102 87.26 105.88 -18.94
CA LYS A 102 86.10 105.58 -19.80
C LYS A 102 86.39 104.46 -20.81
N ALA A 103 87.59 104.42 -21.38
CA ALA A 103 88.01 103.33 -22.28
C ALA A 103 88.10 101.98 -21.55
N GLU A 104 88.58 101.96 -20.31
CA GLU A 104 88.59 100.74 -19.48
C GLU A 104 87.16 100.27 -19.14
N ALA A 105 86.24 101.20 -18.85
CA ALA A 105 84.81 100.89 -18.65
C ALA A 105 84.12 100.39 -19.93
N ALA A 106 84.40 100.99 -21.09
CA ALA A 106 83.90 100.55 -22.38
C ALA A 106 84.39 99.13 -22.75
N ASN A 107 85.69 98.85 -22.57
CA ASN A 107 86.22 97.50 -22.71
C ASN A 107 85.50 96.51 -21.78
N THR A 108 85.24 96.89 -20.53
CA THR A 108 84.57 96.03 -19.55
C THR A 108 83.13 95.71 -19.94
N LYS A 109 82.37 96.69 -20.47
CA LYS A 109 81.04 96.48 -21.07
C LYS A 109 81.08 95.50 -22.24
N ALA A 110 82.04 95.66 -23.16
CA ALA A 110 82.21 94.76 -24.29
C ALA A 110 82.58 93.33 -23.85
N ASP A 111 83.37 93.19 -22.78
CA ASP A 111 83.66 91.91 -22.13
C ASP A 111 82.39 91.25 -21.59
N THR A 112 81.55 91.98 -20.85
CA THR A 112 80.25 91.48 -20.36
C THR A 112 79.37 91.03 -21.53
N ALA A 113 79.18 91.86 -22.55
CA ALA A 113 78.34 91.56 -23.71
C ALA A 113 78.75 90.27 -24.42
N VAL A 114 80.06 90.03 -24.58
CA VAL A 114 80.59 88.76 -25.14
C VAL A 114 80.28 87.57 -24.24
N THR A 115 80.44 87.69 -22.91
CA THR A 115 80.13 86.57 -21.99
C THR A 115 78.63 86.24 -21.91
N GLU A 116 77.76 87.20 -22.21
CA GLU A 116 76.31 86.96 -22.23
C GLU A 116 75.86 86.40 -23.58
N ALA A 117 76.42 86.88 -24.69
CA ALA A 117 76.26 86.26 -26.00
C ALA A 117 76.73 84.79 -26.02
N GLU A 118 77.81 84.43 -25.29
CA GLU A 118 78.26 83.04 -25.16
C GLU A 118 77.26 82.12 -24.42
N LYS A 119 76.49 82.66 -23.45
CA LYS A 119 75.42 81.92 -22.76
C LYS A 119 74.23 81.73 -23.70
N LEU A 120 73.81 82.79 -24.37
CA LEU A 120 72.66 82.80 -25.28
C LEU A 120 72.89 81.86 -26.48
N LEU A 121 74.12 81.80 -27.01
CA LEU A 121 74.53 80.79 -27.97
C LEU A 121 74.33 79.36 -27.43
N LYS A 122 74.74 79.07 -26.19
CA LYS A 122 74.57 77.72 -25.61
C LYS A 122 73.09 77.34 -25.54
N THR A 123 72.22 78.25 -25.09
CA THR A 123 70.76 78.09 -25.11
C THR A 123 70.25 77.76 -26.51
N ALA A 124 70.64 78.52 -27.54
CA ALA A 124 70.26 78.24 -28.93
C ALA A 124 70.73 76.85 -29.40
N THR A 125 71.96 76.44 -29.05
CA THR A 125 72.48 75.11 -29.41
C THR A 125 71.82 73.96 -28.66
N GLU A 126 71.19 74.20 -27.50
CA GLU A 126 70.46 73.17 -26.74
C GLU A 126 69.03 73.04 -27.26
N ALA A 127 68.39 74.16 -27.60
CA ALA A 127 67.10 74.19 -28.28
C ALA A 127 67.15 73.47 -29.64
N GLU A 128 68.14 73.76 -30.50
CA GLU A 128 68.33 73.05 -31.78
C GLU A 128 68.45 71.53 -31.57
N LYS A 129 69.25 71.08 -30.58
CA LYS A 129 69.44 69.66 -30.29
C LYS A 129 68.15 68.97 -29.85
N GLN A 130 67.34 69.63 -29.01
CA GLN A 130 66.07 69.05 -28.56
C GLN A 130 65.07 68.97 -29.73
N ILE A 131 64.96 70.01 -30.55
CA ILE A 131 64.14 70.00 -31.78
C ILE A 131 64.57 68.86 -32.71
N LYS A 132 65.88 68.65 -32.88
CA LYS A 132 66.44 67.55 -33.68
C LYS A 132 66.10 66.17 -33.14
N VAL A 133 65.95 66.02 -31.82
CA VAL A 133 65.49 64.78 -31.18
C VAL A 133 63.98 64.58 -31.36
N ASP A 134 63.17 65.64 -31.31
CA ASP A 134 61.71 65.55 -31.37
C ASP A 134 61.13 65.48 -32.80
N GLU A 135 61.85 65.97 -33.82
CA GLU A 135 61.49 65.84 -35.24
C GLU A 135 62.37 64.83 -36.02
N GLU A 136 63.31 64.16 -35.35
CA GLU A 136 64.31 63.23 -35.91
C GLU A 136 65.25 63.83 -37.00
N LYS A 137 65.21 65.14 -37.21
CA LYS A 137 65.92 65.89 -38.27
C LYS A 137 66.25 67.32 -37.83
N GLU A 138 67.23 67.94 -38.48
CA GLU A 138 67.47 69.40 -38.32
C GLU A 138 66.37 70.22 -39.02
N THR A 139 65.90 71.29 -38.39
CA THR A 139 64.89 72.20 -38.96
C THR A 139 65.54 73.52 -39.35
N THR A 140 65.08 74.12 -40.46
CA THR A 140 65.84 75.19 -41.12
C THR A 140 65.83 76.48 -40.30
N ALA A 141 64.75 76.77 -39.56
CA ALA A 141 64.74 77.94 -38.68
C ALA A 141 65.56 77.74 -37.40
N ALA A 142 65.59 76.54 -36.81
CA ALA A 142 66.34 76.28 -35.58
C ALA A 142 67.85 76.36 -35.80
N THR A 143 68.36 75.76 -36.88
CA THR A 143 69.78 75.87 -37.24
C THR A 143 70.16 77.31 -37.60
N LYS A 144 69.32 78.05 -38.34
CA LYS A 144 69.55 79.48 -38.61
C LYS A 144 69.52 80.35 -37.35
N ALA A 145 68.66 80.05 -36.37
CA ALA A 145 68.63 80.76 -35.10
C ALA A 145 69.95 80.59 -34.34
N LYS A 146 70.48 79.36 -34.31
CA LYS A 146 71.81 79.08 -33.78
C LYS A 146 72.93 79.76 -34.57
N GLU A 147 72.95 79.63 -35.90
CA GLU A 147 73.95 80.29 -36.77
C GLU A 147 73.97 81.81 -36.56
N GLN A 148 72.79 82.43 -36.38
CA GLN A 148 72.68 83.85 -36.07
C GLN A 148 73.21 84.20 -34.66
N ALA A 149 73.05 83.32 -33.67
CA ALA A 149 73.67 83.47 -32.35
C ALA A 149 75.20 83.26 -32.38
N GLU A 150 75.70 82.29 -33.18
CA GLU A 150 77.13 82.06 -33.41
C GLU A 150 77.78 83.27 -34.08
N LYS A 151 77.14 83.81 -35.11
CA LYS A 151 77.52 85.02 -35.83
C LYS A 151 77.53 86.26 -34.92
N ALA A 152 76.46 86.48 -34.15
CA ALA A 152 76.37 87.59 -33.21
C ALA A 152 77.44 87.50 -32.10
N PHE A 153 77.72 86.31 -31.56
CA PHE A 153 78.82 86.09 -30.62
C PHE A 153 80.20 86.36 -31.24
N ALA A 154 80.42 85.95 -32.50
CA ALA A 154 81.67 86.23 -33.21
C ALA A 154 81.85 87.72 -33.53
N GLU A 155 80.80 88.42 -33.98
CA GLU A 155 80.77 89.87 -34.20
C GLU A 155 81.02 90.63 -32.88
N ALA A 156 80.33 90.26 -31.79
CA ALA A 156 80.58 90.82 -30.45
C ALA A 156 82.03 90.63 -29.98
N LYS A 157 82.63 89.47 -30.25
CA LYS A 157 84.04 89.18 -29.90
C LYS A 157 85.03 90.03 -30.70
N ILE A 158 84.75 90.31 -31.98
CA ILE A 158 85.52 91.28 -32.77
C ILE A 158 85.37 92.68 -32.16
N LYS A 159 84.15 93.08 -31.79
CA LYS A 159 83.87 94.38 -31.16
C LYS A 159 84.51 94.58 -29.79
N LYS A 160 84.63 93.52 -28.99
CA LYS A 160 85.47 93.51 -27.79
C LYS A 160 86.94 93.79 -28.13
N GLU A 161 87.52 93.09 -29.10
CA GLU A 161 88.93 93.29 -29.44
C GLU A 161 89.17 94.66 -30.13
N GLU A 162 88.19 95.22 -30.85
CA GLU A 162 88.20 96.62 -31.29
C GLU A 162 88.22 97.60 -30.09
N ALA A 163 87.29 97.45 -29.14
CA ALA A 163 87.22 98.30 -27.94
C ALA A 163 88.52 98.23 -27.11
N LYS A 164 89.08 97.02 -26.98
CA LYS A 164 90.36 96.73 -26.32
C LYS A 164 91.55 97.35 -27.04
N THR A 165 91.67 97.20 -28.36
CA THR A 165 92.71 97.88 -29.14
C THR A 165 92.57 99.39 -29.02
N LYS A 166 91.35 99.94 -29.01
CA LYS A 166 91.11 101.38 -28.85
C LYS A 166 91.42 101.89 -27.45
N LYS A 167 91.16 101.09 -26.42
CA LYS A 167 91.63 101.33 -25.05
C LYS A 167 93.16 101.37 -24.99
N GLU A 168 93.85 100.36 -25.50
CA GLU A 168 95.32 100.31 -25.42
C GLU A 168 95.99 101.37 -26.34
N ASP A 169 95.39 101.72 -27.49
CA ASP A 169 95.78 102.88 -28.31
C ASP A 169 95.65 104.18 -27.51
N ALA A 170 94.48 104.43 -26.89
CA ALA A 170 94.22 105.62 -26.08
C ALA A 170 95.19 105.72 -24.89
N LYS A 171 95.49 104.57 -24.24
CA LYS A 171 96.44 104.46 -23.13
C LYS A 171 97.89 104.70 -23.57
N ALA A 172 98.31 104.13 -24.70
CA ALA A 172 99.65 104.38 -25.26
C ALA A 172 99.83 105.83 -25.71
N LYS A 173 98.77 106.47 -26.24
CA LYS A 173 98.76 107.90 -26.58
C LYS A 173 98.76 108.80 -25.34
N ALA A 174 98.01 108.43 -24.29
CA ALA A 174 98.07 109.07 -22.98
C ALA A 174 99.47 108.99 -22.37
N ASP A 175 100.12 107.83 -22.43
CA ASP A 175 101.48 107.61 -21.92
C ASP A 175 102.55 108.36 -22.75
N ASP A 176 102.39 108.49 -24.08
CA ASP A 176 103.27 109.33 -24.92
C ASP A 176 103.09 110.82 -24.61
N ALA A 177 101.84 111.28 -24.45
CA ALA A 177 101.53 112.64 -24.06
C ALA A 177 102.12 112.98 -22.68
N LYS A 178 102.02 112.06 -21.71
CA LYS A 178 102.64 112.19 -20.39
C LYS A 178 104.16 112.21 -20.47
N LYS A 179 104.79 111.24 -21.14
CA LYS A 179 106.26 111.13 -21.23
C LYS A 179 106.93 112.30 -21.96
N LYS A 180 106.27 112.89 -22.95
CA LYS A 180 106.79 114.07 -23.67
C LYS A 180 106.37 115.42 -23.07
N SER A 181 105.52 115.43 -22.04
CA SER A 181 104.95 116.66 -21.48
C SER A 181 105.99 117.66 -20.97
N GLU A 182 107.22 117.24 -20.65
CA GLU A 182 108.32 118.13 -20.27
C GLU A 182 109.00 118.80 -21.48
N GLU A 183 108.98 118.21 -22.67
CA GLU A 183 109.69 118.69 -23.87
C GLU A 183 108.79 119.28 -24.98
N THR A 184 107.47 119.00 -25.00
CA THR A 184 106.54 119.49 -26.05
C THR A 184 105.67 120.67 -25.61
N ASP A 185 105.30 121.53 -26.56
CA ASP A 185 104.45 122.71 -26.32
C ASP A 185 102.96 122.37 -26.03
N GLU A 186 102.26 123.30 -25.38
CA GLU A 186 100.85 123.17 -24.94
C GLU A 186 99.90 122.76 -26.09
N ALA A 187 100.12 123.30 -27.29
CA ALA A 187 99.33 122.98 -28.49
C ALA A 187 99.48 121.51 -28.95
N GLU A 188 100.65 120.88 -28.82
CA GLU A 188 100.83 119.47 -29.17
C GLU A 188 100.16 118.56 -28.13
N LEU A 189 100.24 118.94 -26.85
CA LEU A 189 99.56 118.23 -25.75
C LEU A 189 98.03 118.23 -25.93
N LYS A 190 97.47 119.36 -26.38
CA LYS A 190 96.04 119.50 -26.68
C LYS A 190 95.60 118.70 -27.91
N ALA A 191 96.43 118.62 -28.96
CA ALA A 191 96.18 117.74 -30.10
C ALA A 191 96.21 116.24 -29.71
N LYS A 192 97.05 115.84 -28.74
CA LYS A 192 97.06 114.48 -28.19
C LYS A 192 95.84 114.19 -27.31
N LEU A 193 95.31 115.18 -26.59
CA LEU A 193 94.02 115.04 -25.88
C LEU A 193 92.88 114.74 -26.86
N GLU A 194 92.76 115.48 -27.97
CA GLU A 194 91.76 115.21 -29.02
C GLU A 194 91.94 113.83 -29.67
N GLU A 195 93.18 113.37 -29.86
CA GLU A 195 93.47 112.02 -30.37
C GLU A 195 93.05 110.93 -29.37
N VAL A 196 93.31 111.12 -28.07
CA VAL A 196 92.84 110.22 -27.01
C VAL A 196 91.31 110.23 -26.94
N GLU A 197 90.66 111.38 -26.88
CA GLU A 197 89.19 111.51 -26.82
C GLU A 197 88.51 110.78 -28.00
N LYS A 198 89.05 110.94 -29.20
CA LYS A 198 88.60 110.22 -30.40
C LYS A 198 88.75 108.70 -30.30
N LEU A 199 89.85 108.21 -29.71
CA LEU A 199 90.07 106.78 -29.48
C LEU A 199 89.12 106.23 -28.40
N VAL A 200 88.81 107.02 -27.37
CA VAL A 200 87.84 106.66 -26.32
C VAL A 200 86.42 106.61 -26.87
N GLY A 201 86.00 107.60 -27.67
CA GLY A 201 84.72 107.55 -28.38
C GLY A 201 84.61 106.35 -29.33
N GLN A 202 85.72 105.93 -29.95
CA GLN A 202 85.77 104.68 -30.72
C GLN A 202 85.67 103.43 -29.84
N ALA A 203 86.21 103.43 -28.62
CA ALA A 203 86.05 102.33 -27.67
C ALA A 203 84.61 102.25 -27.11
N GLU A 204 84.00 103.39 -26.76
CA GLU A 204 82.59 103.47 -26.31
C GLU A 204 81.63 103.07 -27.43
N GLN A 205 81.92 103.43 -28.69
CA GLN A 205 81.15 102.98 -29.84
C GLN A 205 81.32 101.48 -30.09
N ALA A 206 82.54 100.93 -30.00
CA ALA A 206 82.77 99.49 -30.14
C ALA A 206 82.12 98.67 -29.00
N ALA A 207 82.06 99.21 -27.79
CA ALA A 207 81.29 98.61 -26.69
C ALA A 207 79.78 98.65 -26.95
N SER A 208 79.27 99.76 -27.47
CA SER A 208 77.85 99.88 -27.87
C SER A 208 77.50 98.96 -29.03
N ASP A 209 78.41 98.75 -29.99
CA ASP A 209 78.28 97.73 -31.03
C ASP A 209 78.22 96.33 -30.38
N ALA A 210 79.10 96.00 -29.43
CA ALA A 210 79.07 94.71 -28.73
C ALA A 210 77.76 94.47 -27.95
N GLU A 211 77.23 95.48 -27.24
CA GLU A 211 75.91 95.42 -26.58
C GLU A 211 74.75 95.24 -27.60
N ASN A 212 74.88 95.77 -28.82
CA ASN A 212 73.90 95.55 -29.89
C ASN A 212 74.00 94.14 -30.50
N GLU A 213 75.21 93.60 -30.65
CA GLU A 213 75.41 92.22 -31.10
C GLU A 213 74.93 91.20 -30.03
N GLN A 214 75.12 91.49 -28.74
CA GLN A 214 74.50 90.72 -27.66
C GLN A 214 72.97 90.63 -27.82
N LYS A 215 72.28 91.74 -28.14
CA LYS A 215 70.82 91.75 -28.36
C LYS A 215 70.40 90.92 -29.58
N LYS A 216 71.23 90.85 -30.64
CA LYS A 216 71.00 89.90 -31.74
C LYS A 216 71.08 88.45 -31.26
N ALA A 217 72.06 88.11 -30.42
CA ALA A 217 72.18 86.77 -29.82
C ALA A 217 71.01 86.46 -28.87
N GLU A 218 70.50 87.45 -28.14
CA GLU A 218 69.34 87.32 -27.24
C GLU A 218 68.07 86.98 -28.02
N TRP A 219 67.77 87.77 -29.06
CA TRP A 219 66.63 87.51 -29.95
C TRP A 219 66.75 86.16 -30.66
N ALA A 220 67.94 85.80 -31.13
CA ALA A 220 68.20 84.52 -31.77
C ALA A 220 68.01 83.32 -30.81
N ALA A 221 68.47 83.44 -29.57
CA ALA A 221 68.25 82.41 -28.53
C ALA A 221 66.77 82.28 -28.16
N LYS A 222 66.05 83.39 -27.96
CA LYS A 222 64.61 83.38 -27.65
C LYS A 222 63.79 82.75 -28.79
N ILE A 223 64.13 83.02 -30.05
CA ILE A 223 63.53 82.37 -31.21
C ILE A 223 63.70 80.84 -31.13
N ALA A 224 64.90 80.36 -30.80
CA ALA A 224 65.16 78.93 -30.67
C ALA A 224 64.37 78.28 -29.52
N GLU A 225 64.21 78.95 -28.38
CA GLU A 225 63.42 78.44 -27.25
C GLU A 225 61.90 78.39 -27.54
N GLU A 226 61.34 79.42 -28.19
CA GLU A 226 59.92 79.41 -28.58
C GLU A 226 59.65 78.37 -29.69
N LEU A 227 60.60 78.15 -30.62
CA LEU A 227 60.53 77.02 -31.56
C LEU A 227 60.53 75.68 -30.83
N LYS A 228 61.46 75.46 -29.87
CA LYS A 228 61.52 74.22 -29.07
C LYS A 228 60.17 73.93 -28.40
N LYS A 229 59.57 74.94 -27.78
CA LYS A 229 58.25 74.88 -27.16
C LYS A 229 57.14 74.53 -28.16
N ALA A 230 57.18 75.08 -29.38
CA ALA A 230 56.23 74.74 -30.45
C ALA A 230 56.36 73.27 -30.93
N TYR A 231 57.59 72.77 -31.12
CA TYR A 231 57.83 71.37 -31.48
C TYR A 231 57.44 70.39 -30.35
N GLU A 232 57.77 70.71 -29.10
CA GLU A 232 57.33 69.94 -27.93
C GLU A 232 55.78 69.87 -27.84
N ALA A 233 55.09 70.99 -28.09
CA ALA A 233 53.63 71.04 -28.08
C ALA A 233 53.02 70.17 -29.18
N LYS A 234 53.50 70.31 -30.42
CA LYS A 234 53.13 69.47 -31.57
C LYS A 234 53.29 67.98 -31.28
N LYS A 235 54.41 67.58 -30.67
CA LYS A 235 54.68 66.18 -30.29
C LYS A 235 53.64 65.66 -29.28
N LYS A 236 53.43 66.40 -28.18
CA LYS A 236 52.44 66.08 -27.14
C LYS A 236 51.01 65.99 -27.72
N ALA A 237 50.66 66.85 -28.67
CA ALA A 237 49.37 66.81 -29.35
C ALA A 237 49.18 65.57 -30.22
N ARG A 238 50.23 65.12 -30.94
CA ARG A 238 50.22 63.85 -31.70
C ARG A 238 50.08 62.63 -30.79
N GLU A 239 50.79 62.62 -29.66
CA GLU A 239 50.68 61.57 -28.64
C GLU A 239 49.25 61.49 -28.09
N SER A 240 48.64 62.63 -27.75
CA SER A 240 47.24 62.69 -27.29
C SER A 240 46.23 62.24 -28.35
N LYS A 241 46.44 62.54 -29.64
CA LYS A 241 45.61 62.00 -30.73
C LYS A 241 45.63 60.47 -30.74
N VAL A 242 46.82 59.86 -30.71
CA VAL A 242 46.98 58.39 -30.76
C VAL A 242 46.36 57.73 -29.53
N ALA A 243 46.51 58.34 -28.35
CA ALA A 243 45.86 57.86 -27.13
C ALA A 243 44.32 57.95 -27.20
N ALA A 244 43.76 59.00 -27.80
CA ALA A 244 42.31 59.13 -28.00
C ALA A 244 41.76 58.10 -29.01
N GLU A 245 42.51 57.83 -30.09
CA GLU A 245 42.18 56.78 -31.08
C GLU A 245 42.20 55.38 -30.44
N ASN A 246 43.22 55.09 -29.62
CA ASN A 246 43.28 53.88 -28.80
C ASN A 246 42.08 53.81 -27.85
N ALA A 247 41.76 54.87 -27.12
CA ALA A 247 40.61 54.90 -26.20
C ALA A 247 39.28 54.59 -26.91
N LYS A 248 39.01 55.20 -28.08
CA LYS A 248 37.81 54.91 -28.87
C LYS A 248 37.75 53.44 -29.35
N ASN A 249 38.89 52.85 -29.69
CA ASN A 249 38.96 51.42 -30.05
C ASN A 249 38.79 50.51 -28.82
N ASP A 250 39.29 50.92 -27.65
CA ASP A 250 39.11 50.25 -26.35
C ASP A 250 37.63 50.26 -25.92
N ALA A 251 36.92 51.39 -26.08
CA ALA A 251 35.49 51.49 -25.86
C ALA A 251 34.70 50.56 -26.81
N THR A 252 35.04 50.59 -28.10
CA THR A 252 34.41 49.73 -29.12
C THR A 252 34.61 48.24 -28.79
N SER A 253 35.78 47.86 -28.28
CA SER A 253 36.12 46.48 -27.92
C SER A 253 35.44 46.05 -26.61
N ALA A 254 35.48 46.90 -25.58
CA ALA A 254 34.85 46.63 -24.29
C ALA A 254 33.33 46.48 -24.39
N ALA A 255 32.70 47.16 -25.34
CA ALA A 255 31.26 47.10 -25.59
C ALA A 255 30.72 45.68 -25.83
N SER A 256 31.56 44.73 -26.30
CA SER A 256 31.26 43.29 -26.35
C SER A 256 29.95 42.90 -27.09
N GLY A 257 29.45 43.75 -27.98
CA GLY A 257 28.18 43.56 -28.68
C GLY A 257 26.92 44.02 -27.91
N SER A 258 27.08 44.70 -26.77
CA SER A 258 25.99 45.32 -26.00
C SER A 258 25.17 46.27 -26.88
N LYS A 259 23.86 46.29 -26.61
CA LYS A 259 22.87 47.17 -27.27
C LYS A 259 22.30 48.22 -26.31
N VAL A 260 22.92 48.39 -25.13
CA VAL A 260 22.53 49.44 -24.17
C VAL A 260 22.78 50.79 -24.81
N GLN A 261 21.73 51.62 -24.94
CA GLN A 261 21.80 52.94 -25.59
C GLN A 261 23.00 53.78 -25.07
N LYS A 262 23.22 53.77 -23.76
CA LYS A 262 24.29 54.52 -23.09
C LYS A 262 25.70 54.02 -23.42
N VAL A 263 25.87 52.74 -23.75
CA VAL A 263 27.12 52.21 -24.30
C VAL A 263 27.35 52.77 -25.70
N THR A 264 26.32 52.81 -26.56
CA THR A 264 26.40 53.43 -27.89
C THR A 264 26.70 54.93 -27.82
N GLU A 265 26.07 55.65 -26.88
CA GLU A 265 26.33 57.08 -26.64
C GLU A 265 27.76 57.32 -26.14
N ALA A 266 28.27 56.51 -25.21
CA ALA A 266 29.65 56.63 -24.74
C ALA A 266 30.69 56.28 -25.83
N ILE A 267 30.46 55.26 -26.66
CA ILE A 267 31.31 54.99 -27.84
C ILE A 267 31.32 56.20 -28.77
N LYS A 268 30.16 56.84 -29.01
CA LYS A 268 30.10 58.04 -29.86
C LYS A 268 30.88 59.20 -29.24
N ILE A 269 30.77 59.43 -27.94
CA ILE A 269 31.55 60.46 -27.24
C ILE A 269 33.05 60.21 -27.38
N ALA A 270 33.51 58.95 -27.31
CA ALA A 270 34.91 58.61 -27.55
C ALA A 270 35.36 58.92 -28.98
N ASP A 271 34.50 58.73 -29.98
CA ASP A 271 34.80 59.05 -31.39
C ASP A 271 34.75 60.56 -31.68
N ASP A 272 33.75 61.29 -31.17
CA ASP A 272 33.64 62.74 -31.27
C ASP A 272 34.85 63.44 -30.59
N GLU A 273 35.32 62.94 -29.44
CA GLU A 273 36.51 63.45 -28.75
C GLU A 273 37.83 63.00 -29.42
N MET A 274 37.90 61.80 -30.01
CA MET A 274 39.04 61.39 -30.87
C MET A 274 39.19 62.32 -32.08
N GLN A 275 38.08 62.64 -32.76
CA GLN A 275 38.09 63.60 -33.87
C GLN A 275 38.52 64.99 -33.40
N THR A 276 38.10 65.41 -32.20
CA THR A 276 38.52 66.67 -31.56
C THR A 276 40.01 66.68 -31.24
N ALA A 277 40.57 65.60 -30.68
CA ALA A 277 42.00 65.45 -30.46
C ALA A 277 42.81 65.50 -31.77
N ALA A 278 42.32 64.85 -32.84
CA ALA A 278 42.94 64.87 -34.16
C ALA A 278 42.93 66.26 -34.82
N LYS A 279 41.83 67.02 -34.68
CA LYS A 279 41.73 68.43 -35.10
C LYS A 279 42.73 69.29 -34.34
N ASN A 280 42.75 69.20 -33.01
CA ASN A 280 43.62 70.01 -32.16
C ASN A 280 45.12 69.69 -32.37
N ALA A 281 45.46 68.43 -32.67
CA ALA A 281 46.81 68.05 -33.10
C ALA A 281 47.19 68.67 -34.46
N THR A 282 46.24 68.75 -35.41
CA THR A 282 46.45 69.41 -36.70
C THR A 282 46.64 70.92 -36.54
N GLU A 283 45.92 71.54 -35.60
CA GLU A 283 46.09 72.96 -35.25
C GLU A 283 47.43 73.23 -34.56
N ALA A 284 47.91 72.33 -33.69
CA ALA A 284 49.24 72.41 -33.09
C ALA A 284 50.36 72.31 -34.15
N GLU A 285 50.25 71.39 -35.12
CA GLU A 285 51.17 71.37 -36.27
C GLU A 285 51.03 72.60 -37.19
N GLY A 286 49.85 73.21 -37.26
CA GLY A 286 49.64 74.44 -38.03
C GLY A 286 50.36 75.63 -37.40
N ALA A 287 50.22 75.80 -36.08
CA ALA A 287 50.89 76.83 -35.31
C ALA A 287 52.42 76.63 -35.24
N GLU A 288 52.91 75.39 -35.14
CA GLU A 288 54.35 75.09 -35.22
C GLU A 288 54.97 75.55 -36.55
N ARG A 289 54.38 75.20 -37.70
CA ARG A 289 54.90 75.62 -39.01
C ARG A 289 54.89 77.14 -39.19
N LYS A 290 53.90 77.83 -38.62
CA LYS A 290 53.89 79.30 -38.60
C LYS A 290 54.97 79.87 -37.68
N ALA A 291 55.26 79.22 -36.54
CA ALA A 291 56.38 79.60 -35.70
C ALA A 291 57.72 79.41 -36.45
N GLU A 292 57.89 78.33 -37.25
CA GLU A 292 59.07 78.14 -38.12
C GLU A 292 59.20 79.25 -39.19
N GLN A 293 58.08 79.66 -39.81
CA GLN A 293 58.07 80.79 -40.74
C GLN A 293 58.37 82.12 -40.03
N ALA A 294 57.69 82.43 -38.93
CA ALA A 294 57.87 83.66 -38.16
C ALA A 294 59.30 83.77 -37.62
N ALA A 295 59.90 82.65 -37.19
CA ALA A 295 61.30 82.57 -36.80
C ALA A 295 62.23 82.89 -37.97
N SER A 296 61.97 82.32 -39.16
CA SER A 296 62.74 82.63 -40.37
C SER A 296 62.65 84.12 -40.76
N GLU A 297 61.48 84.74 -40.61
CA GLU A 297 61.31 86.19 -40.81
C GLU A 297 62.02 87.01 -39.73
N ALA A 298 61.96 86.59 -38.46
CA ALA A 298 62.61 87.27 -37.34
C ALA A 298 64.14 87.21 -37.43
N ILE A 299 64.73 86.07 -37.84
CA ILE A 299 66.17 85.93 -38.05
C ILE A 299 66.65 86.90 -39.16
N ASN A 300 65.93 86.98 -40.28
CA ASN A 300 66.24 87.95 -41.35
C ASN A 300 66.13 89.41 -40.85
N ALA A 301 65.15 89.70 -39.98
CA ALA A 301 64.96 91.03 -39.38
C ALA A 301 66.11 91.43 -38.42
N ILE A 302 66.64 90.45 -37.67
CA ILE A 302 67.84 90.61 -36.82
C ILE A 302 69.07 90.94 -37.68
N GLU A 303 69.26 90.28 -38.82
CA GLU A 303 70.36 90.59 -39.75
C GLU A 303 70.25 91.99 -40.36
N GLN A 304 69.05 92.39 -40.78
CA GLN A 304 68.80 93.67 -41.46
C GLN A 304 68.72 94.87 -40.50
N LYS A 305 68.75 94.64 -39.17
CA LYS A 305 68.63 95.66 -38.12
C LYS A 305 67.30 96.45 -38.16
N VAL A 306 66.19 95.78 -38.48
CA VAL A 306 64.83 96.39 -38.57
C VAL A 306 63.83 95.56 -37.77
N ASP A 307 63.09 96.19 -36.85
CA ASP A 307 61.89 95.67 -36.13
C ASP A 307 61.95 94.22 -35.60
N ALA A 308 63.14 93.76 -35.19
CA ALA A 308 63.36 92.38 -34.78
C ALA A 308 62.50 91.98 -33.56
N GLN A 309 62.34 92.86 -32.56
CA GLN A 309 61.60 92.56 -31.34
C GLN A 309 60.11 92.27 -31.60
N SER A 310 59.48 93.03 -32.50
CA SER A 310 58.10 92.79 -32.96
C SER A 310 57.96 91.40 -33.59
N LYS A 311 58.88 91.05 -34.51
CA LYS A 311 58.91 89.73 -35.17
C LYS A 311 59.17 88.58 -34.19
N VAL A 312 60.06 88.74 -33.21
CA VAL A 312 60.31 87.73 -32.15
C VAL A 312 59.03 87.44 -31.34
N ASN A 313 58.21 88.46 -31.06
CA ASN A 313 56.95 88.28 -30.34
C ASN A 313 55.91 87.50 -31.17
N VAL A 314 55.97 87.54 -32.51
CA VAL A 314 55.11 86.69 -33.37
C VAL A 314 55.47 85.20 -33.21
N VAL A 315 56.76 84.86 -33.09
CA VAL A 315 57.22 83.48 -32.83
C VAL A 315 56.66 82.97 -31.51
N GLN A 316 56.76 83.77 -30.45
CA GLN A 316 56.19 83.46 -29.13
C GLN A 316 54.67 83.26 -29.18
N ASN A 317 53.93 84.12 -29.89
CA ASN A 317 52.47 83.99 -30.01
C ASN A 317 52.02 82.70 -30.73
N GLU A 318 52.71 82.29 -31.79
CA GLU A 318 52.39 81.02 -32.48
C GLU A 318 52.88 79.79 -31.69
N ALA A 319 53.98 79.90 -30.92
CA ALA A 319 54.39 78.85 -29.97
C ALA A 319 53.40 78.69 -28.81
N ASP A 320 52.81 79.78 -28.31
CA ASP A 320 51.70 79.76 -27.35
C ASP A 320 50.42 79.19 -27.97
N ALA A 321 50.15 79.45 -29.25
CA ALA A 321 49.02 78.85 -29.98
C ALA A 321 49.19 77.33 -30.12
N ALA A 322 50.39 76.86 -30.49
CA ALA A 322 50.73 75.43 -30.54
C ALA A 322 50.55 74.77 -29.16
N SER A 323 51.01 75.45 -28.10
CA SER A 323 50.87 74.99 -26.71
C SER A 323 49.41 74.85 -26.28
N LYS A 324 48.56 75.85 -26.59
CA LYS A 324 47.11 75.81 -26.31
C LYS A 324 46.41 74.68 -27.06
N ALA A 325 46.73 74.48 -28.34
CA ALA A 325 46.20 73.39 -29.14
C ALA A 325 46.62 72.01 -28.61
N ALA A 326 47.84 71.87 -28.09
CA ALA A 326 48.30 70.64 -27.44
C ALA A 326 47.53 70.33 -26.15
N THR A 327 47.28 71.32 -25.29
CA THR A 327 46.41 71.16 -24.11
C THR A 327 44.99 70.76 -24.51
N ALA A 328 44.43 71.39 -25.56
CA ALA A 328 43.10 71.03 -26.06
C ALA A 328 43.04 69.60 -26.63
N ALA A 329 44.12 69.09 -27.23
CA ALA A 329 44.22 67.69 -27.65
C ALA A 329 44.25 66.72 -26.45
N LYS A 330 45.00 67.06 -25.40
CA LYS A 330 45.09 66.27 -24.15
C LYS A 330 43.77 66.24 -23.36
N ASN A 331 43.03 67.35 -23.36
CA ASN A 331 41.70 67.42 -22.76
C ASN A 331 40.72 66.47 -23.47
N ALA A 332 40.70 66.49 -24.81
CA ALA A 332 39.87 65.60 -25.61
C ALA A 332 40.25 64.11 -25.43
N GLN A 333 41.55 63.79 -25.41
CA GLN A 333 42.05 62.46 -25.00
C GLN A 333 41.45 62.02 -23.65
N THR A 334 41.51 62.88 -22.62
CA THR A 334 41.03 62.55 -21.28
C THR A 334 39.52 62.28 -21.25
N LYS A 335 38.73 63.02 -22.05
CA LYS A 335 37.28 62.79 -22.20
C LYS A 335 36.96 61.49 -22.94
N ALA A 336 37.73 61.15 -23.99
CA ALA A 336 37.63 59.86 -24.67
C ALA A 336 37.95 58.69 -23.72
N GLU A 337 39.00 58.80 -22.90
CA GLU A 337 39.36 57.81 -21.87
C GLU A 337 38.27 57.63 -20.80
N ILE A 338 37.62 58.72 -20.35
CA ILE A 338 36.46 58.66 -19.44
C ILE A 338 35.31 57.86 -20.06
N ALA A 339 35.04 58.06 -21.36
CA ALA A 339 33.99 57.33 -22.07
C ALA A 339 34.27 55.80 -22.14
N VAL A 340 35.53 55.38 -22.22
CA VAL A 340 35.91 53.95 -22.11
C VAL A 340 35.46 53.35 -20.78
N PHE A 341 35.69 54.07 -19.68
CA PHE A 341 35.28 53.61 -18.36
C PHE A 341 33.76 53.54 -18.22
N VAL A 342 33.00 54.49 -18.78
CA VAL A 342 31.53 54.42 -18.83
C VAL A 342 31.05 53.16 -19.57
N VAL A 343 31.63 52.85 -20.75
CA VAL A 343 31.31 51.61 -21.49
C VAL A 343 31.60 50.37 -20.63
N LYS A 344 32.81 50.26 -20.06
CA LYS A 344 33.18 49.13 -19.19
C LYS A 344 32.21 48.98 -18.01
N THR A 345 31.76 50.09 -17.42
CA THR A 345 30.82 50.10 -16.28
C THR A 345 29.40 49.65 -16.66
N GLU A 346 28.85 50.17 -17.76
CA GLU A 346 27.50 49.80 -18.23
C GLU A 346 27.43 48.35 -18.76
N VAL A 347 28.50 47.84 -19.39
CA VAL A 347 28.58 46.41 -19.79
C VAL A 347 28.64 45.48 -18.58
N SER A 348 29.48 45.77 -17.57
CA SER A 348 29.52 44.98 -16.34
C SER A 348 28.19 44.97 -15.58
N LYS A 349 27.46 46.09 -15.61
CA LYS A 349 26.08 46.19 -15.11
C LYS A 349 25.09 45.35 -15.92
N GLU A 350 25.18 45.32 -17.25
CA GLU A 350 24.31 44.45 -18.09
C GLU A 350 24.46 42.97 -17.70
N GLU A 351 25.70 42.50 -17.50
CA GLU A 351 25.98 41.12 -17.07
C GLU A 351 25.59 40.85 -15.61
N ALA A 352 25.72 41.83 -14.72
CA ALA A 352 25.22 41.73 -13.35
C ALA A 352 23.69 41.60 -13.31
N VAL A 353 22.97 42.36 -14.14
CA VAL A 353 21.50 42.27 -14.28
C VAL A 353 21.07 40.91 -14.84
N LYS A 354 21.73 40.41 -15.90
CA LYS A 354 21.50 39.05 -16.43
C LYS A 354 21.68 37.99 -15.36
N SER A 355 22.78 38.10 -14.59
CA SER A 355 23.11 37.15 -13.53
C SER A 355 22.08 37.14 -12.39
N ALA A 356 21.62 38.32 -11.96
CA ALA A 356 20.60 38.46 -10.93
C ALA A 356 19.24 37.91 -11.36
N ASN A 357 18.79 38.20 -12.59
CA ASN A 357 17.52 37.69 -13.11
C ASN A 357 17.53 36.14 -13.20
N ALA A 358 18.64 35.55 -13.66
CA ALA A 358 18.79 34.10 -13.73
C ALA A 358 18.90 33.42 -12.34
N ALA A 359 19.30 34.17 -11.30
CA ALA A 359 19.35 33.67 -9.93
C ALA A 359 17.94 33.68 -9.28
N GLU A 360 17.14 34.72 -9.58
CA GLU A 360 15.72 34.77 -9.18
C GLU A 360 14.91 33.65 -9.84
N GLU A 361 15.16 33.31 -11.12
CA GLU A 361 14.59 32.12 -11.77
C GLU A 361 14.93 30.81 -11.03
N ALA A 362 16.18 30.64 -10.62
CA ALA A 362 16.64 29.44 -9.91
C ALA A 362 15.99 29.31 -8.54
N LYS A 363 15.85 30.44 -7.82
CA LYS A 363 15.04 30.56 -6.62
C LYS A 363 13.58 30.16 -6.88
N THR A 364 12.88 30.75 -7.86
CA THR A 364 11.46 30.44 -8.12
C THR A 364 11.24 28.95 -8.36
N LYS A 365 12.12 28.29 -9.13
CA LYS A 365 12.10 26.84 -9.37
C LYS A 365 12.28 26.05 -8.06
N ALA A 366 13.23 26.45 -7.21
CA ALA A 366 13.43 25.85 -5.89
C ALA A 366 12.21 26.04 -4.96
N GLU A 367 11.54 27.21 -5.03
CA GLU A 367 10.34 27.48 -4.24
C GLU A 367 9.15 26.62 -4.67
N GLU A 368 8.88 26.49 -5.98
CA GLU A 368 7.85 25.59 -6.51
C GLU A 368 8.08 24.12 -6.12
N VAL A 369 9.32 23.65 -6.25
CA VAL A 369 9.72 22.27 -5.94
C VAL A 369 9.54 21.99 -4.44
N ALA A 370 9.94 22.93 -3.58
CA ALA A 370 9.74 22.81 -2.14
C ALA A 370 8.25 22.76 -1.77
N THR A 371 7.40 23.62 -2.34
CA THR A 371 5.95 23.60 -2.07
C THR A 371 5.32 22.28 -2.52
N LYS A 372 5.63 21.78 -3.72
CA LYS A 372 5.19 20.45 -4.20
C LYS A 372 5.68 19.32 -3.30
N SER A 373 6.85 19.47 -2.65
CA SER A 373 7.37 18.52 -1.67
C SER A 373 6.71 18.61 -0.29
N GLU A 374 6.14 19.76 0.12
CA GLU A 374 5.42 19.91 1.39
C GLU A 374 4.03 19.26 1.35
N GLU A 375 3.42 19.13 0.16
CA GLU A 375 2.19 18.36 -0.05
C GLU A 375 2.40 16.85 0.21
N ILE A 376 3.63 16.35 0.05
CA ILE A 376 4.01 14.96 0.30
C ILE A 376 4.20 14.74 1.79
N LYS A 377 3.10 14.37 2.48
CA LYS A 377 3.05 14.13 3.93
C LYS A 377 3.86 12.92 4.39
N ILE A 378 5.18 13.06 4.47
CA ILE A 378 6.09 12.11 5.13
C ILE A 378 6.21 12.40 6.63
N THR A 379 6.52 11.36 7.42
CA THR A 379 6.76 11.47 8.87
C THR A 379 8.23 11.73 9.23
N ASN A 380 9.14 11.71 8.26
CA ASN A 380 10.57 11.94 8.47
C ASN A 380 10.88 13.44 8.32
N VAL A 381 10.83 14.16 9.46
CA VAL A 381 11.00 15.63 9.52
C VAL A 381 12.33 16.07 8.91
N THR A 382 13.42 15.36 9.21
CA THR A 382 14.78 15.69 8.72
C THR A 382 14.89 15.68 7.20
N LYS A 383 14.14 14.79 6.50
CA LYS A 383 14.08 14.80 5.03
C LYS A 383 13.35 16.03 4.49
N SER A 384 12.26 16.46 5.14
CA SER A 384 11.56 17.70 4.80
C SER A 384 12.42 18.95 5.07
N GLU A 385 13.16 18.97 6.19
CA GLU A 385 14.05 20.09 6.54
C GLU A 385 15.21 20.26 5.55
N LYS A 386 15.77 19.18 4.98
CA LYS A 386 16.76 19.25 3.88
C LYS A 386 16.23 20.09 2.69
N VAL A 387 14.97 19.87 2.27
CA VAL A 387 14.32 20.64 1.18
C VAL A 387 14.21 22.12 1.53
N LYS A 388 13.75 22.44 2.75
CA LYS A 388 13.57 23.83 3.21
C LYS A 388 14.90 24.57 3.34
N SER A 389 15.96 23.87 3.76
CA SER A 389 17.31 24.41 3.86
C SER A 389 17.88 24.77 2.49
N ALA A 390 17.81 23.85 1.52
CA ALA A 390 18.27 24.10 0.15
C ALA A 390 17.48 25.23 -0.55
N LYS A 391 16.14 25.27 -0.38
CA LYS A 391 15.32 26.40 -0.83
C LYS A 391 15.80 27.73 -0.23
N SER A 392 16.08 27.75 1.08
CA SER A 392 16.50 28.97 1.78
C SER A 392 17.84 29.49 1.25
N GLU A 393 18.78 28.59 0.91
CA GLU A 393 20.03 29.00 0.29
C GLU A 393 19.83 29.55 -1.14
N ALA A 394 18.93 28.98 -1.94
CA ALA A 394 18.58 29.54 -3.25
C ALA A 394 18.00 30.96 -3.14
N VAL A 395 17.13 31.20 -2.15
CA VAL A 395 16.59 32.53 -1.81
C VAL A 395 17.70 33.51 -1.39
N ASN A 396 18.60 33.08 -0.50
CA ASN A 396 19.73 33.90 -0.02
C ASN A 396 20.66 34.33 -1.17
N GLN A 397 20.99 33.39 -2.08
CA GLN A 397 21.90 33.66 -3.20
C GLN A 397 21.24 34.52 -4.28
N ALA A 398 19.93 34.39 -4.53
CA ALA A 398 19.20 35.34 -5.38
C ALA A 398 19.22 36.77 -4.80
N ALA A 399 19.02 36.93 -3.48
CA ALA A 399 19.12 38.21 -2.80
C ALA A 399 20.54 38.80 -2.85
N ALA A 400 21.58 37.97 -2.77
CA ALA A 400 22.97 38.39 -2.95
C ALA A 400 23.24 38.88 -4.39
N ALA A 401 22.68 38.22 -5.40
CA ALA A 401 22.81 38.63 -6.80
C ALA A 401 22.11 39.96 -7.09
N ASP A 402 20.90 40.19 -6.57
CA ASP A 402 20.19 41.48 -6.72
C ASP A 402 20.89 42.63 -5.94
N LYS A 403 21.52 42.34 -4.79
CA LYS A 403 22.42 43.30 -4.11
C LYS A 403 23.62 43.68 -5.00
N ALA A 404 24.27 42.70 -5.63
CA ALA A 404 25.40 42.95 -6.52
C ALA A 404 24.96 43.74 -7.78
N LYS A 405 23.80 43.43 -8.37
CA LYS A 405 23.18 44.23 -9.44
C LYS A 405 23.00 45.70 -9.02
N LYS A 406 22.46 45.98 -7.82
CA LYS A 406 22.30 47.35 -7.29
C LYS A 406 23.64 48.08 -7.10
N GLU A 407 24.70 47.36 -6.75
CA GLU A 407 26.06 47.92 -6.68
C GLU A 407 26.60 48.28 -8.07
N ALA A 408 26.34 47.46 -9.10
CA ALA A 408 26.68 47.77 -10.48
C ALA A 408 25.85 48.95 -11.05
N GLU A 409 24.56 49.04 -10.70
CA GLU A 409 23.70 50.19 -11.04
C GLU A 409 24.22 51.49 -10.39
N ALA A 410 24.62 51.46 -9.12
CA ALA A 410 25.22 52.60 -8.42
C ALA A 410 26.57 53.02 -9.02
N ALA A 411 27.41 52.05 -9.40
CA ALA A 411 28.67 52.31 -10.10
C ALA A 411 28.44 52.97 -11.46
N ALA A 412 27.52 52.45 -12.29
CA ALA A 412 27.17 53.05 -13.59
C ALA A 412 26.66 54.49 -13.47
N ASN A 413 25.81 54.77 -12.47
CA ASN A 413 25.35 56.12 -12.15
C ASN A 413 26.47 57.04 -11.63
N SER A 414 27.61 56.49 -11.21
CA SER A 414 28.79 57.26 -10.77
C SER A 414 29.73 57.57 -11.95
N ALA A 415 29.98 56.59 -12.83
CA ALA A 415 30.72 56.80 -14.09
C ALA A 415 30.04 57.85 -14.99
N ASP A 416 28.71 57.82 -15.06
CA ASP A 416 27.89 58.79 -15.80
C ASP A 416 27.97 60.21 -15.24
N LYS A 417 27.97 60.37 -13.90
CA LYS A 417 28.21 61.67 -13.25
C LYS A 417 29.62 62.20 -13.56
N ALA A 418 30.62 61.33 -13.49
CA ALA A 418 31.99 61.68 -13.87
C ALA A 418 32.04 62.18 -15.33
N GLN A 419 31.48 61.43 -16.28
CA GLN A 419 31.43 61.83 -17.69
C GLN A 419 30.65 63.15 -17.92
N THR A 420 29.42 63.25 -17.41
CA THR A 420 28.59 64.45 -17.59
C THR A 420 29.19 65.70 -16.95
N SER A 421 29.94 65.58 -15.85
CA SER A 421 30.65 66.71 -15.24
C SER A 421 31.74 67.33 -16.12
N THR A 422 32.27 66.60 -17.10
CA THR A 422 33.30 67.12 -18.04
C THR A 422 32.74 67.94 -19.20
N LYS A 423 31.41 67.97 -19.37
CA LYS A 423 30.77 68.53 -20.56
C LYS A 423 30.98 70.05 -20.65
N GLY A 424 31.77 70.49 -21.63
CA GLY A 424 32.14 71.89 -21.81
C GLY A 424 33.24 72.38 -20.84
N ILE A 425 33.93 71.48 -20.15
CA ILE A 425 35.06 71.80 -19.27
C ILE A 425 36.37 71.36 -19.92
N ASP A 426 37.32 72.30 -20.01
CA ASP A 426 38.67 72.11 -20.53
C ASP A 426 39.75 72.39 -19.46
N ASN A 427 39.40 72.21 -18.19
CA ASN A 427 40.33 72.28 -17.05
C ASN A 427 40.95 70.89 -16.77
N GLU A 428 42.27 70.78 -16.93
CA GLU A 428 43.02 69.53 -16.76
C GLU A 428 42.82 68.88 -15.38
N THR A 429 42.74 69.67 -14.30
CA THR A 429 42.54 69.16 -12.93
C THR A 429 41.14 68.55 -12.77
N THR A 430 40.10 69.20 -13.30
CA THR A 430 38.74 68.66 -13.28
C THR A 430 38.63 67.36 -14.08
N LEU A 431 39.21 67.33 -15.29
CA LEU A 431 39.22 66.13 -16.14
C LEU A 431 40.01 64.97 -15.49
N SER A 432 41.12 65.25 -14.82
CA SER A 432 41.91 64.25 -14.09
C SER A 432 41.14 63.62 -12.92
N THR A 433 40.35 64.41 -12.19
CA THR A 433 39.47 63.91 -11.12
C THR A 433 38.34 63.05 -11.68
N ALA A 434 37.62 63.53 -12.70
CA ALA A 434 36.55 62.78 -13.35
C ALA A 434 37.03 61.44 -13.93
N LYS A 435 38.26 61.39 -14.49
CA LYS A 435 38.87 60.13 -14.94
C LYS A 435 39.01 59.10 -13.82
N LYS A 436 39.50 59.51 -12.65
CA LYS A 436 39.68 58.62 -11.48
C LYS A 436 38.35 58.14 -10.91
N GLU A 437 37.32 58.99 -10.92
CA GLU A 437 35.97 58.61 -10.51
C GLU A 437 35.36 57.57 -11.46
N ALA A 438 35.49 57.77 -12.78
CA ALA A 438 35.02 56.82 -13.78
C ALA A 438 35.80 55.48 -13.73
N GLU A 439 37.11 55.52 -13.54
CA GLU A 439 37.98 54.36 -13.37
C GLU A 439 37.59 53.54 -12.12
N THR A 440 37.38 54.22 -10.99
CA THR A 440 36.90 53.60 -9.74
C THR A 440 35.52 52.97 -9.91
N ALA A 441 34.61 53.65 -10.62
CA ALA A 441 33.29 53.12 -10.93
C ALA A 441 33.36 51.85 -11.80
N ALA A 442 34.20 51.84 -12.84
CA ALA A 442 34.40 50.66 -13.68
C ALA A 442 34.95 49.47 -12.87
N SER A 443 35.93 49.69 -11.98
CA SER A 443 36.44 48.65 -11.08
C SER A 443 35.35 48.09 -10.14
N ASN A 444 34.51 48.96 -9.58
CA ASN A 444 33.41 48.54 -8.71
C ASN A 444 32.34 47.74 -9.46
N ALA A 445 31.99 48.11 -10.70
CA ALA A 445 31.05 47.35 -11.52
C ALA A 445 31.60 45.98 -11.93
N GLY A 446 32.89 45.87 -12.27
CA GLY A 446 33.52 44.58 -12.58
C GLY A 446 33.55 43.62 -11.37
N LYS A 447 33.76 44.16 -10.16
CA LYS A 447 33.58 43.38 -8.91
C LYS A 447 32.13 42.93 -8.75
N ALA A 448 31.17 43.84 -8.89
CA ALA A 448 29.75 43.55 -8.74
C ALA A 448 29.24 42.50 -9.76
N GLN A 449 29.73 42.54 -11.00
CA GLN A 449 29.49 41.51 -12.02
C GLN A 449 30.01 40.12 -11.55
N THR A 450 31.20 40.08 -10.97
CA THR A 450 31.81 38.84 -10.44
C THR A 450 31.04 38.28 -9.25
N ASP A 451 30.61 39.14 -8.33
CA ASP A 451 29.77 38.76 -7.19
C ASP A 451 28.40 38.23 -7.64
N ALA A 452 27.75 38.89 -8.60
CA ALA A 452 26.46 38.47 -9.15
C ALA A 452 26.55 37.10 -9.87
N SER A 453 27.60 36.88 -10.66
CA SER A 453 27.86 35.58 -11.32
C SER A 453 28.17 34.46 -10.32
N THR A 454 28.92 34.78 -9.26
CA THR A 454 29.21 33.83 -8.17
C THR A 454 27.95 33.45 -7.40
N ALA A 455 27.07 34.42 -7.13
CA ALA A 455 25.78 34.19 -6.49
C ALA A 455 24.84 33.36 -7.38
N LEU A 456 24.78 33.62 -8.69
CA LEU A 456 24.04 32.81 -9.67
C LEU A 456 24.47 31.33 -9.64
N ALA A 457 25.78 31.07 -9.64
CA ALA A 457 26.30 29.69 -9.61
C ALA A 457 25.86 28.93 -8.36
N LYS A 458 25.83 29.60 -7.20
CA LYS A 458 25.35 29.03 -5.94
C LYS A 458 23.82 28.86 -5.93
N ALA A 459 23.07 29.82 -6.45
CA ALA A 459 21.60 29.74 -6.56
C ALA A 459 21.16 28.54 -7.42
N LYS A 460 21.84 28.28 -8.54
CA LYS A 460 21.61 27.07 -9.37
C LYS A 460 21.96 25.77 -8.65
N LYS A 461 23.08 25.72 -7.91
CA LYS A 461 23.43 24.55 -7.09
C LYS A 461 22.38 24.29 -6.00
N ALA A 462 21.93 25.34 -5.30
CA ALA A 462 20.88 25.22 -4.29
C ALA A 462 19.51 24.81 -4.87
N GLN A 463 19.16 25.23 -6.09
CA GLN A 463 18.00 24.70 -6.81
C GLN A 463 18.11 23.18 -7.02
N ILE A 464 19.25 22.70 -7.54
CA ILE A 464 19.50 21.26 -7.76
C ILE A 464 19.46 20.48 -6.44
N GLU A 465 20.01 21.03 -5.36
CA GLU A 465 19.95 20.42 -4.01
C GLU A 465 18.52 20.37 -3.45
N THR A 466 17.68 21.36 -3.80
CA THR A 466 16.25 21.36 -3.45
C THR A 466 15.49 20.28 -4.24
N GLU A 467 15.77 20.12 -5.53
CA GLU A 467 15.21 19.04 -6.35
C GLU A 467 15.66 17.66 -5.85
N ILE A 468 16.95 17.44 -5.61
CA ILE A 468 17.48 16.18 -5.04
C ILE A 468 16.75 15.83 -3.73
N ALA A 469 16.62 16.79 -2.80
CA ALA A 469 15.94 16.54 -1.54
C ALA A 469 14.44 16.21 -1.71
N ALA A 470 13.74 16.85 -2.66
CA ALA A 470 12.32 16.58 -2.94
C ALA A 470 12.10 15.19 -3.57
N GLU A 471 13.01 14.71 -4.42
CA GLU A 471 12.95 13.36 -4.99
C GLU A 471 13.21 12.28 -3.91
N VAL A 472 14.10 12.53 -2.94
CA VAL A 472 14.28 11.66 -1.76
C VAL A 472 13.02 11.62 -0.88
N VAL A 473 12.26 12.72 -0.80
CA VAL A 473 10.95 12.75 -0.10
C VAL A 473 9.91 11.88 -0.81
N LYS A 474 9.86 11.88 -2.15
CA LYS A 474 9.00 10.95 -2.92
C LYS A 474 9.39 9.49 -2.71
N ALA A 475 10.69 9.17 -2.75
CA ALA A 475 11.18 7.80 -2.55
C ALA A 475 10.81 7.26 -1.16
N GLU A 476 10.94 8.09 -0.11
CA GLU A 476 10.53 7.74 1.26
C GLU A 476 9.00 7.56 1.37
N LYS A 477 8.20 8.34 0.61
CA LYS A 477 6.75 8.15 0.51
C LYS A 477 6.39 6.81 -0.14
N ALA A 478 7.03 6.46 -1.26
CA ALA A 478 6.82 5.19 -1.94
C ALA A 478 7.20 3.99 -1.06
N LYS A 479 8.33 4.07 -0.34
CA LYS A 479 8.73 3.11 0.71
C LYS A 479 7.67 2.93 1.80
N LYS A 480 7.03 4.03 2.24
CA LYS A 480 5.96 3.98 3.26
C LYS A 480 4.67 3.36 2.71
N ASP A 481 4.30 3.67 1.47
CA ASP A 481 3.13 3.09 0.82
C ASP A 481 3.32 1.58 0.59
N ALA A 482 4.49 1.16 0.10
CA ALA A 482 4.86 -0.25 -0.04
C ALA A 482 4.82 -1.02 1.28
N SER A 483 5.16 -0.37 2.41
CA SER A 483 4.94 -0.96 3.74
C SER A 483 3.46 -1.16 4.00
N SER A 484 2.65 -0.10 3.88
CA SER A 484 1.22 -0.13 4.22
C SER A 484 0.43 -1.14 3.37
N ASP A 485 0.76 -1.27 2.08
CA ASP A 485 0.13 -2.25 1.21
C ASP A 485 0.56 -3.69 1.55
N ALA A 486 1.83 -3.93 1.89
CA ALA A 486 2.26 -5.25 2.36
C ALA A 486 1.67 -5.61 3.74
N ASP A 487 1.58 -4.65 4.65
CA ASP A 487 0.99 -4.85 5.98
C ASP A 487 -0.51 -5.17 5.87
N ALA A 488 -1.21 -4.60 4.89
CA ALA A 488 -2.58 -4.97 4.55
C ALA A 488 -2.70 -6.33 3.83
N ALA A 489 -1.71 -6.73 3.03
CA ALA A 489 -1.67 -8.06 2.40
C ALA A 489 -1.58 -9.19 3.44
N VAL A 490 -0.85 -8.97 4.54
CA VAL A 490 -0.80 -9.89 5.70
C VAL A 490 -2.19 -10.08 6.32
N GLU A 491 -2.97 -9.01 6.51
CA GLU A 491 -4.33 -9.11 7.04
C GLU A 491 -5.30 -9.78 6.05
N ALA A 492 -5.13 -9.55 4.74
CA ALA A 492 -5.88 -10.28 3.71
C ALA A 492 -5.57 -11.80 3.75
N ARG A 493 -4.30 -12.19 3.89
CA ARG A 493 -3.92 -13.61 4.05
C ARG A 493 -4.53 -14.25 5.29
N LYS A 494 -4.47 -13.58 6.45
CA LYS A 494 -5.08 -14.09 7.69
C LYS A 494 -6.59 -14.35 7.54
N LYS A 495 -7.31 -13.44 6.85
CA LYS A 495 -8.72 -13.66 6.50
C LYS A 495 -8.88 -14.89 5.60
N ALA A 496 -8.10 -15.00 4.52
CA ALA A 496 -8.19 -16.11 3.58
C ALA A 496 -7.92 -17.48 4.27
N GLU A 497 -6.89 -17.58 5.11
CA GLU A 497 -6.60 -18.78 5.92
C GLU A 497 -7.77 -19.09 6.88
N SER A 498 -8.30 -18.10 7.59
CA SER A 498 -9.40 -18.31 8.57
C SER A 498 -10.74 -18.72 7.92
N GLU A 499 -11.04 -18.24 6.71
CA GLU A 499 -12.24 -18.69 5.97
C GLU A 499 -12.04 -20.10 5.38
N ALA A 500 -10.85 -20.40 4.86
CA ALA A 500 -10.50 -21.72 4.35
C ALA A 500 -10.50 -22.81 5.45
N GLU A 501 -10.17 -22.47 6.70
CA GLU A 501 -10.28 -23.37 7.87
C GLU A 501 -11.73 -23.71 8.24
N LYS A 502 -12.71 -22.86 7.92
CA LYS A 502 -14.15 -23.20 8.06
C LYS A 502 -14.58 -24.15 6.95
N ALA A 503 -14.11 -23.88 5.73
CA ALA A 503 -14.43 -24.59 4.49
C ALA A 503 -13.75 -25.96 4.35
N LYS A 504 -13.60 -26.74 5.42
CA LYS A 504 -12.71 -27.92 5.46
C LYS A 504 -12.93 -28.86 4.27
N SER A 505 -11.85 -29.14 3.55
CA SER A 505 -11.79 -29.91 2.29
C SER A 505 -12.34 -29.23 1.02
N ASN A 506 -12.73 -27.94 1.05
CA ASN A 506 -12.95 -27.15 -0.17
C ASN A 506 -11.60 -26.73 -0.78
N GLU A 507 -11.23 -27.36 -1.89
CA GLU A 507 -9.97 -27.14 -2.60
C GLU A 507 -9.80 -25.67 -3.05
N VAL A 508 -10.83 -25.06 -3.65
CA VAL A 508 -10.79 -23.66 -4.14
C VAL A 508 -10.57 -22.66 -3.00
N ALA A 509 -11.12 -22.92 -1.82
CA ALA A 509 -10.88 -22.09 -0.64
C ALA A 509 -9.42 -22.21 -0.14
N GLN A 510 -8.83 -23.40 -0.19
CA GLN A 510 -7.44 -23.65 0.18
C GLN A 510 -6.46 -23.06 -0.84
N GLU A 511 -6.73 -23.21 -2.15
CA GLU A 511 -5.99 -22.54 -3.22
C GLU A 511 -6.01 -21.02 -3.05
N ALA A 512 -7.16 -20.44 -2.70
CA ALA A 512 -7.29 -19.01 -2.45
C ALA A 512 -6.46 -18.57 -1.23
N ALA A 513 -6.45 -19.34 -0.13
CA ALA A 513 -5.59 -19.07 1.03
C ALA A 513 -4.08 -19.15 0.68
N GLN A 514 -3.67 -20.16 -0.11
CA GLN A 514 -2.29 -20.25 -0.62
C GLN A 514 -1.94 -19.05 -1.52
N LYS A 515 -2.82 -18.68 -2.45
CA LYS A 515 -2.62 -17.55 -3.35
C LYS A 515 -2.48 -16.23 -2.59
N ALA A 516 -3.27 -16.01 -1.53
CA ALA A 516 -3.10 -14.85 -0.66
C ALA A 516 -1.71 -14.82 0.02
N LYS A 517 -1.16 -15.98 0.36
CA LYS A 517 0.15 -16.15 1.04
C LYS A 517 1.33 -15.95 0.11
N GLU A 518 1.22 -16.41 -1.13
CA GLU A 518 2.17 -16.11 -2.20
C GLU A 518 2.20 -14.60 -2.49
N GLN A 519 1.04 -13.96 -2.53
CA GLN A 519 0.92 -12.52 -2.75
C GLN A 519 1.36 -11.68 -1.54
N GLU A 520 1.21 -12.15 -0.30
CA GLU A 520 1.89 -11.55 0.86
C GLU A 520 3.41 -11.55 0.68
N ALA A 521 4.00 -12.68 0.26
CA ALA A 521 5.44 -12.79 0.03
C ALA A 521 5.93 -11.85 -1.10
N GLU A 522 5.14 -11.68 -2.17
CA GLU A 522 5.42 -10.68 -3.21
C GLU A 522 5.33 -9.25 -2.67
N ALA A 523 4.32 -8.92 -1.86
CA ALA A 523 4.18 -7.59 -1.26
C ALA A 523 5.31 -7.28 -0.28
N LEU A 524 5.74 -8.24 0.55
CA LEU A 524 6.89 -8.10 1.45
C LEU A 524 8.22 -7.95 0.70
N LYS A 525 8.40 -8.67 -0.41
CA LYS A 525 9.55 -8.50 -1.32
C LYS A 525 9.54 -7.11 -1.97
N ALA A 526 8.37 -6.63 -2.39
CA ALA A 526 8.19 -5.29 -2.94
C ALA A 526 8.45 -4.18 -1.91
N LYS A 527 8.01 -4.35 -0.66
CA LYS A 527 8.37 -3.51 0.50
C LYS A 527 9.89 -3.42 0.71
N GLY A 528 10.59 -4.56 0.67
CA GLY A 528 12.05 -4.61 0.75
C GLY A 528 12.76 -3.91 -0.41
N ASN A 529 12.25 -4.06 -1.63
CA ASN A 529 12.75 -3.35 -2.82
C ASN A 529 12.53 -1.83 -2.71
N ALA A 530 11.33 -1.39 -2.31
CA ALA A 530 11.00 0.03 -2.14
C ALA A 530 11.86 0.69 -1.06
N GLN A 531 12.09 -0.01 0.05
CA GLN A 531 13.06 0.42 1.05
C GLN A 531 14.47 0.53 0.46
N THR A 532 14.96 -0.52 -0.22
CA THR A 532 16.32 -0.53 -0.79
C THR A 532 16.54 0.61 -1.78
N ALA A 533 15.57 0.88 -2.66
CA ALA A 533 15.61 1.98 -3.61
C ALA A 533 15.58 3.35 -2.92
N SER A 534 14.71 3.55 -1.92
CA SER A 534 14.68 4.79 -1.12
C SER A 534 15.94 5.01 -0.29
N ASP A 535 16.55 3.95 0.24
CA ASP A 535 17.79 3.99 1.02
C ASP A 535 19.03 4.14 0.10
N GLN A 536 18.89 3.88 -1.21
CA GLN A 536 19.87 4.24 -2.25
C GLN A 536 19.67 5.68 -2.72
N ALA A 537 18.43 6.14 -2.92
CA ALA A 537 18.12 7.53 -3.27
C ALA A 537 18.71 8.53 -2.24
N GLU A 538 18.63 8.21 -0.95
CA GLU A 538 19.24 9.05 0.08
C GLU A 538 20.79 9.06 0.06
N LYS A 539 21.44 7.99 -0.42
CA LYS A 539 22.90 7.92 -0.56
C LYS A 539 23.41 8.65 -1.80
N GLU A 540 22.73 8.49 -2.94
CA GLU A 540 23.03 9.25 -4.17
C GLU A 540 22.78 10.76 -3.99
N ALA A 541 22.01 11.15 -2.97
CA ALA A 541 21.81 12.53 -2.54
C ALA A 541 22.91 13.10 -1.62
N GLU A 542 23.94 12.33 -1.24
CA GLU A 542 25.01 12.82 -0.37
C GLU A 542 26.09 13.64 -1.13
N GLY A 543 26.67 14.63 -0.43
CA GLY A 543 27.72 15.51 -0.95
C GLY A 543 27.17 16.74 -1.68
N ASP A 544 27.81 17.10 -2.79
CA ASP A 544 27.49 18.25 -3.64
C ASP A 544 26.32 17.98 -4.62
N GLY A 545 25.33 18.88 -4.71
CA GLY A 545 24.25 18.73 -5.68
C GLY A 545 24.70 19.00 -7.13
N THR A 546 24.56 17.98 -7.97
CA THR A 546 24.89 18.02 -9.41
C THR A 546 23.77 17.38 -10.23
N GLU A 547 23.68 17.70 -11.53
CA GLU A 547 22.64 17.18 -12.43
C GLU A 547 22.72 15.65 -12.59
N ASP A 548 23.93 15.07 -12.56
CA ASP A 548 24.17 13.62 -12.58
C ASP A 548 23.58 12.92 -11.35
N LYS A 549 23.78 13.47 -10.13
CA LYS A 549 23.13 12.94 -8.93
C LYS A 549 21.62 13.11 -8.97
N LEU A 550 21.12 14.25 -9.46
CA LEU A 550 19.70 14.46 -9.63
C LEU A 550 19.06 13.43 -10.57
N ALA A 551 19.75 13.03 -11.64
CA ALA A 551 19.30 11.95 -12.53
C ALA A 551 19.27 10.59 -11.80
N LYS A 552 20.32 10.23 -11.05
CA LYS A 552 20.40 8.99 -10.26
C LYS A 552 19.35 8.92 -9.17
N VAL A 553 19.13 10.01 -8.43
CA VAL A 553 18.09 10.08 -7.39
C VAL A 553 16.69 9.94 -8.01
N LYS A 554 16.43 10.54 -9.19
CA LYS A 554 15.19 10.34 -9.96
C LYS A 554 15.03 8.90 -10.48
N GLU A 555 16.11 8.19 -10.81
CA GLU A 555 16.07 6.75 -11.11
C GLU A 555 15.66 5.93 -9.87
N LYS A 556 16.25 6.20 -8.70
CA LYS A 556 15.95 5.47 -7.47
C LYS A 556 14.60 5.81 -6.84
N GLU A 557 14.09 7.04 -7.05
CA GLU A 557 12.69 7.39 -6.78
C GLU A 557 11.74 6.53 -7.61
N LYS A 558 12.00 6.42 -8.91
CA LYS A 558 11.21 5.60 -9.83
C LYS A 558 11.26 4.12 -9.47
N ASP A 559 12.42 3.58 -9.08
CA ASP A 559 12.54 2.21 -8.59
C ASP A 559 11.69 1.98 -7.33
N ALA A 560 11.69 2.92 -6.38
CA ALA A 560 10.86 2.85 -5.18
C ALA A 560 9.36 2.93 -5.52
N SER A 561 8.98 3.79 -6.46
CA SER A 561 7.59 3.99 -6.93
C SER A 561 7.05 2.77 -7.70
N ASN A 562 7.88 2.14 -8.54
CA ASN A 562 7.58 0.86 -9.18
C ASN A 562 7.36 -0.25 -8.14
N ALA A 563 8.22 -0.31 -7.12
CA ALA A 563 8.12 -1.30 -6.05
C ALA A 563 6.86 -1.08 -5.16
N ALA A 564 6.49 0.17 -4.86
CA ALA A 564 5.23 0.48 -4.20
C ALA A 564 4.01 0.05 -5.03
N THR A 565 4.05 0.26 -6.35
CA THR A 565 3.01 -0.21 -7.27
C THR A 565 2.90 -1.74 -7.28
N ALA A 566 4.03 -2.46 -7.23
CA ALA A 566 4.03 -3.92 -7.12
C ALA A 566 3.42 -4.40 -5.79
N ALA A 567 3.75 -3.76 -4.65
CA ALA A 567 3.16 -4.09 -3.35
C ALA A 567 1.63 -3.90 -3.35
N LYS A 568 1.14 -2.78 -3.91
CA LYS A 568 -0.29 -2.50 -4.05
C LYS A 568 -1.02 -3.53 -4.92
N ASN A 569 -0.39 -3.97 -6.02
CA ASN A 569 -0.97 -4.97 -6.90
C ASN A 569 -1.08 -6.33 -6.17
N ALA A 570 -0.01 -6.78 -5.52
CA ALA A 570 0.00 -8.02 -4.75
C ALA A 570 -1.02 -8.00 -3.59
N ARG A 571 -1.13 -6.88 -2.86
CA ARG A 571 -2.19 -6.66 -1.86
C ARG A 571 -3.59 -6.79 -2.48
N THR A 572 -3.83 -6.18 -3.64
CA THR A 572 -5.12 -6.26 -4.34
C THR A 572 -5.45 -7.72 -4.71
N THR A 573 -4.47 -8.52 -5.15
CA THR A 573 -4.67 -9.96 -5.40
C THR A 573 -4.97 -10.74 -4.11
N ALA A 574 -4.30 -10.44 -3.00
CA ALA A 574 -4.55 -11.07 -1.71
C ALA A 574 -5.95 -10.71 -1.15
N GLU A 575 -6.40 -9.47 -1.33
CA GLU A 575 -7.76 -9.01 -1.00
C GLU A 575 -8.82 -9.78 -1.82
N ILE A 576 -8.61 -9.94 -3.14
CA ILE A 576 -9.47 -10.78 -4.00
C ILE A 576 -9.51 -12.23 -3.50
N ALA A 577 -8.34 -12.81 -3.17
CA ALA A 577 -8.25 -14.19 -2.72
C ALA A 577 -8.93 -14.42 -1.36
N ALA A 578 -8.91 -13.44 -0.45
CA ALA A 578 -9.65 -13.51 0.81
C ALA A 578 -11.17 -13.57 0.58
N GLU A 579 -11.72 -12.76 -0.33
CA GLU A 579 -13.15 -12.78 -0.65
C GLU A 579 -13.56 -14.04 -1.44
N VAL A 580 -12.67 -14.62 -2.26
CA VAL A 580 -12.87 -15.96 -2.86
C VAL A 580 -12.98 -17.03 -1.77
N ALA A 581 -12.02 -17.09 -0.84
CA ALA A 581 -12.03 -18.07 0.25
C ALA A 581 -13.30 -17.97 1.11
N LYS A 582 -13.72 -16.74 1.44
CA LYS A 582 -14.95 -16.40 2.17
C LYS A 582 -16.23 -16.87 1.45
N ALA A 583 -16.34 -16.60 0.14
CA ALA A 583 -17.50 -17.01 -0.64
C ALA A 583 -17.57 -18.54 -0.80
N GLN A 584 -16.43 -19.19 -1.02
CA GLN A 584 -16.33 -20.65 -1.11
C GLN A 584 -16.60 -21.34 0.24
N ALA A 585 -16.20 -20.73 1.37
CA ALA A 585 -16.60 -21.17 2.71
C ALA A 585 -18.12 -21.14 2.88
N ALA A 586 -18.77 -20.03 2.51
CA ALA A 586 -20.23 -19.92 2.56
C ALA A 586 -20.94 -20.96 1.68
N LYS A 587 -20.44 -21.22 0.46
CA LYS A 587 -20.94 -22.30 -0.42
C LYS A 587 -20.87 -23.67 0.26
N THR A 588 -19.75 -24.00 0.91
CA THR A 588 -19.59 -25.25 1.66
C THR A 588 -20.52 -25.33 2.88
N GLU A 589 -20.70 -24.24 3.63
CA GLU A 589 -21.64 -24.19 4.75
C GLU A 589 -23.11 -24.39 4.32
N ALA A 590 -23.50 -23.82 3.17
CA ALA A 590 -24.86 -23.90 2.64
C ALA A 590 -25.19 -25.30 2.11
N GLU A 591 -24.27 -25.94 1.38
CA GLU A 591 -24.47 -27.29 0.86
C GLU A 591 -24.53 -28.33 2.01
N ALA A 592 -23.73 -28.15 3.06
CA ALA A 592 -23.82 -28.98 4.28
C ALA A 592 -25.19 -28.85 4.97
N ALA A 593 -25.74 -27.64 5.03
CA ALA A 593 -27.07 -27.39 5.59
C ALA A 593 -28.19 -28.04 4.75
N LYS A 594 -28.11 -27.95 3.42
CA LYS A 594 -29.00 -28.64 2.47
C LYS A 594 -28.96 -30.17 2.63
N VAL A 595 -27.78 -30.77 2.82
CA VAL A 595 -27.65 -32.22 3.04
C VAL A 595 -28.33 -32.64 4.35
N ALA A 596 -28.09 -31.91 5.45
CA ALA A 596 -28.74 -32.19 6.73
C ALA A 596 -30.26 -31.97 6.68
N ALA A 597 -30.73 -30.93 5.99
CA ALA A 597 -32.15 -30.65 5.80
C ALA A 597 -32.86 -31.76 5.02
N ASN A 598 -32.23 -32.32 3.98
CA ASN A 598 -32.77 -33.45 3.24
C ASN A 598 -32.81 -34.74 4.09
N ALA A 599 -31.77 -35.02 4.88
CA ALA A 599 -31.77 -36.16 5.80
C ALA A 599 -32.90 -36.06 6.84
N ALA A 600 -33.18 -34.86 7.36
CA ALA A 600 -34.31 -34.62 8.26
C ALA A 600 -35.68 -34.81 7.55
N LYS A 601 -35.83 -34.31 6.33
CA LYS A 601 -37.00 -34.53 5.47
C LYS A 601 -37.26 -36.03 5.23
N ASP A 602 -36.24 -36.81 4.88
CA ASP A 602 -36.41 -38.21 4.49
C ASP A 602 -36.78 -39.09 5.70
N GLU A 603 -36.19 -38.81 6.87
CA GLU A 603 -36.58 -39.39 8.16
C GLU A 603 -38.03 -39.02 8.55
N ALA A 604 -38.43 -37.74 8.38
CA ALA A 604 -39.78 -37.27 8.67
C ALA A 604 -40.84 -37.95 7.79
N GLN A 605 -40.56 -38.07 6.49
CA GLN A 605 -41.43 -38.74 5.52
C GLN A 605 -41.62 -40.22 5.88
N LYS A 606 -40.54 -40.91 6.19
CA LYS A 606 -40.57 -42.33 6.59
C LYS A 606 -41.50 -42.58 7.78
N VAL A 607 -41.35 -41.84 8.88
CA VAL A 607 -42.18 -42.06 10.07
C VAL A 607 -43.65 -41.67 9.88
N ALA A 608 -43.94 -40.72 8.97
CA ALA A 608 -45.30 -40.38 8.59
C ALA A 608 -45.99 -41.53 7.82
N ASP A 609 -45.30 -42.11 6.82
CA ASP A 609 -45.84 -43.19 5.99
C ASP A 609 -45.97 -44.51 6.77
N GLU A 610 -45.00 -44.86 7.62
CA GLU A 610 -45.07 -46.03 8.51
C GLU A 610 -46.23 -45.93 9.51
N SER A 611 -46.38 -44.77 10.17
CA SER A 611 -47.41 -44.58 11.21
C SER A 611 -48.83 -44.35 10.65
N LYS A 612 -48.95 -43.88 9.40
CA LYS A 612 -50.21 -43.41 8.79
C LYS A 612 -50.92 -42.34 9.64
N SER A 613 -50.13 -41.47 10.29
CA SER A 613 -50.62 -40.36 11.11
C SER A 613 -50.78 -39.09 10.27
N THR A 614 -51.96 -38.47 10.31
CA THR A 614 -52.28 -37.23 9.58
C THR A 614 -51.42 -36.06 10.04
N GLU A 615 -51.23 -35.92 11.35
CA GLU A 615 -50.40 -34.88 11.95
C GLU A 615 -48.90 -35.12 11.68
N ALA A 616 -48.44 -36.37 11.70
CA ALA A 616 -47.04 -36.68 11.33
C ALA A 616 -46.77 -36.35 9.86
N LYS A 617 -47.75 -36.58 8.97
CA LYS A 617 -47.64 -36.18 7.55
C LYS A 617 -47.59 -34.66 7.37
N GLN A 618 -48.39 -33.90 8.12
CA GLN A 618 -48.28 -32.42 8.11
C GLN A 618 -46.90 -31.93 8.57
N ALA A 619 -46.30 -32.60 9.57
CA ALA A 619 -44.94 -32.30 10.00
C ALA A 619 -43.88 -32.72 8.95
N ALA A 620 -44.06 -33.85 8.24
CA ALA A 620 -43.23 -34.23 7.10
C ALA A 620 -43.34 -33.21 5.94
N ASP A 621 -44.54 -32.71 5.64
CA ASP A 621 -44.75 -31.66 4.63
C ASP A 621 -44.02 -30.35 5.01
N LYS A 622 -43.99 -29.97 6.30
CA LYS A 622 -43.13 -28.86 6.79
C LYS A 622 -41.64 -29.16 6.53
N ALA A 623 -41.17 -30.35 6.86
CA ALA A 623 -39.77 -30.74 6.68
C ALA A 623 -39.37 -30.72 5.19
N ILE A 624 -40.27 -31.15 4.28
CA ILE A 624 -40.08 -31.06 2.83
C ILE A 624 -39.99 -29.59 2.37
N ALA A 625 -40.86 -28.71 2.87
CA ALA A 625 -40.83 -27.29 2.52
C ALA A 625 -39.53 -26.63 3.01
N ALA A 626 -39.10 -26.93 4.23
CA ALA A 626 -37.84 -26.43 4.80
C ALA A 626 -36.61 -26.95 4.03
N ALA A 627 -36.56 -28.23 3.67
CA ALA A 627 -35.47 -28.79 2.87
C ALA A 627 -35.35 -28.14 1.48
N LYS A 628 -36.46 -27.80 0.83
CA LYS A 628 -36.45 -27.05 -0.45
C LYS A 628 -35.86 -25.65 -0.30
N VAL A 629 -36.21 -24.92 0.76
CA VAL A 629 -35.62 -23.59 1.03
C VAL A 629 -34.11 -23.70 1.31
N ALA A 630 -33.66 -24.75 2.02
CA ALA A 630 -32.24 -25.00 2.23
C ALA A 630 -31.50 -25.26 0.89
N GLU A 631 -32.12 -26.03 -0.02
CA GLU A 631 -31.57 -26.29 -1.35
C GLU A 631 -31.53 -25.03 -2.23
N GLU A 632 -32.62 -24.27 -2.34
CA GLU A 632 -32.65 -23.01 -3.09
C GLU A 632 -31.51 -22.07 -2.67
N ARG A 633 -31.33 -21.89 -1.35
CA ARG A 633 -30.29 -21.03 -0.77
C ARG A 633 -28.88 -21.57 -0.99
N ALA A 634 -28.68 -22.88 -0.93
CA ALA A 634 -27.41 -23.48 -1.32
C ALA A 634 -27.07 -23.19 -2.79
N THR A 635 -28.05 -23.22 -3.72
CA THR A 635 -27.77 -22.86 -5.13
C THR A 635 -27.45 -21.38 -5.33
N GLU A 636 -28.07 -20.45 -4.59
CA GLU A 636 -27.72 -19.03 -4.67
C GLU A 636 -26.33 -18.75 -4.06
N ALA A 637 -26.02 -19.30 -2.89
CA ALA A 637 -24.68 -19.22 -2.30
C ALA A 637 -23.60 -19.77 -3.25
N ALA A 638 -23.88 -20.90 -3.92
CA ALA A 638 -22.99 -21.47 -4.94
C ALA A 638 -22.76 -20.51 -6.12
N LYS A 639 -23.83 -19.97 -6.73
CA LYS A 639 -23.73 -18.99 -7.82
C LYS A 639 -22.89 -17.78 -7.43
N LYS A 640 -23.10 -17.22 -6.22
CA LYS A 640 -22.35 -16.03 -5.75
C LYS A 640 -20.88 -16.33 -5.49
N ALA A 641 -20.53 -17.55 -5.05
CA ALA A 641 -19.14 -17.96 -4.89
C ALA A 641 -18.42 -18.19 -6.23
N ASP A 642 -19.13 -18.73 -7.23
CA ASP A 642 -18.54 -19.00 -8.55
C ASP A 642 -18.43 -17.73 -9.42
N ASP A 643 -19.37 -16.78 -9.26
CA ASP A 643 -19.23 -15.39 -9.71
C ASP A 643 -17.93 -14.74 -9.21
N VAL A 644 -17.62 -14.91 -7.92
CA VAL A 644 -16.44 -14.29 -7.27
C VAL A 644 -15.14 -14.90 -7.79
N THR A 645 -15.13 -16.21 -8.04
CA THR A 645 -14.00 -16.90 -8.70
C THR A 645 -13.79 -16.38 -10.13
N THR A 646 -14.85 -16.24 -10.93
CA THR A 646 -14.78 -15.96 -12.37
C THR A 646 -14.51 -14.49 -12.72
N GLU A 647 -14.98 -13.52 -11.93
CA GLU A 647 -14.79 -12.09 -12.23
C GLU A 647 -13.42 -11.51 -11.78
N SER A 648 -12.52 -12.34 -11.25
CA SER A 648 -11.30 -12.03 -10.47
C SER A 648 -10.15 -11.31 -11.22
N ALA A 649 -10.45 -10.18 -11.87
CA ALA A 649 -9.47 -9.32 -12.54
C ALA A 649 -8.87 -8.24 -11.62
N LEU A 650 -7.55 -8.01 -11.77
CA LEU A 650 -6.70 -7.17 -10.92
C LEU A 650 -7.06 -5.66 -10.94
N THR A 651 -8.10 -5.26 -10.21
CA THR A 651 -8.46 -3.85 -10.00
C THR A 651 -9.08 -3.61 -8.63
N THR A 652 -8.66 -2.55 -7.92
CA THR A 652 -9.17 -2.23 -6.58
C THR A 652 -10.68 -1.95 -6.58
N ALA A 653 -11.24 -1.41 -7.68
CA ALA A 653 -12.68 -1.19 -7.82
C ALA A 653 -13.48 -2.50 -7.87
N LYS A 654 -12.90 -3.60 -8.36
CA LYS A 654 -13.55 -4.92 -8.33
C LYS A 654 -13.53 -5.59 -6.96
N VAL A 655 -12.58 -5.26 -6.09
CA VAL A 655 -12.53 -5.83 -4.72
C VAL A 655 -13.84 -5.59 -3.98
N GLN A 656 -14.38 -4.37 -4.06
CA GLN A 656 -15.66 -4.01 -3.43
C GLN A 656 -16.85 -4.79 -4.02
N THR A 657 -16.89 -4.97 -5.35
CA THR A 657 -17.96 -5.76 -5.99
C THR A 657 -17.87 -7.25 -5.68
N LEU A 658 -16.67 -7.77 -5.45
CA LEU A 658 -16.43 -9.17 -5.04
C LEU A 658 -16.77 -9.36 -3.55
N GLU A 659 -16.41 -8.41 -2.69
CA GLU A 659 -16.81 -8.37 -1.27
C GLU A 659 -18.33 -8.35 -1.10
N GLU A 660 -19.04 -7.55 -1.91
CA GLU A 660 -20.50 -7.56 -1.97
C GLU A 660 -21.08 -8.94 -2.32
N LYS A 661 -20.47 -9.67 -3.27
CA LYS A 661 -20.93 -11.00 -3.69
C LYS A 661 -20.60 -12.07 -2.65
N ALA A 662 -19.41 -12.03 -2.04
CA ALA A 662 -19.01 -12.91 -0.94
C ALA A 662 -19.91 -12.72 0.30
N ASN A 663 -20.25 -11.46 0.64
CA ASN A 663 -21.22 -11.17 1.71
C ASN A 663 -22.62 -11.74 1.38
N LYS A 664 -23.09 -11.65 0.12
CA LYS A 664 -24.37 -12.25 -0.29
C LYS A 664 -24.36 -13.77 -0.16
N ALA A 665 -23.27 -14.44 -0.55
CA ALA A 665 -23.09 -15.88 -0.33
C ALA A 665 -23.18 -16.26 1.16
N VAL A 666 -22.59 -15.46 2.05
CA VAL A 666 -22.66 -15.64 3.51
C VAL A 666 -24.08 -15.49 4.05
N GLU A 667 -24.90 -14.55 3.55
CA GLU A 667 -26.30 -14.44 3.97
C GLU A 667 -27.15 -15.62 3.47
N ASP A 668 -26.98 -16.05 2.21
CA ASP A 668 -27.68 -17.23 1.69
C ASP A 668 -27.29 -18.51 2.46
N ALA A 669 -26.03 -18.64 2.89
CA ALA A 669 -25.59 -19.75 3.75
C ALA A 669 -26.23 -19.74 5.16
N LYS A 670 -26.49 -18.55 5.73
CA LYS A 670 -27.25 -18.44 7.00
C LYS A 670 -28.71 -18.85 6.81
N GLU A 671 -29.36 -18.42 5.74
CA GLU A 671 -30.73 -18.80 5.44
C GLU A 671 -30.86 -20.31 5.16
N ALA A 672 -29.87 -20.93 4.49
CA ALA A 672 -29.79 -22.39 4.35
C ALA A 672 -29.72 -23.10 5.72
N LYS A 673 -28.93 -22.59 6.67
CA LYS A 673 -28.85 -23.12 8.04
C LYS A 673 -30.14 -22.92 8.85
N LYS A 674 -30.85 -21.80 8.70
CA LYS A 674 -32.19 -21.62 9.30
C LYS A 674 -33.16 -22.68 8.77
N ALA A 675 -33.14 -22.91 7.46
CA ALA A 675 -34.00 -23.88 6.80
C ALA A 675 -33.67 -25.33 7.23
N GLN A 676 -32.38 -25.66 7.41
CA GLN A 676 -31.94 -26.92 8.05
C GLN A 676 -32.59 -27.10 9.43
N THR A 677 -32.44 -26.14 10.36
CA THR A 677 -32.99 -26.29 11.72
C THR A 677 -34.51 -26.42 11.71
N LYS A 678 -35.22 -25.73 10.80
CA LYS A 678 -36.67 -25.92 10.60
C LYS A 678 -37.02 -27.34 10.15
N ALA A 679 -36.23 -27.93 9.24
CA ALA A 679 -36.43 -29.32 8.80
C ALA A 679 -36.17 -30.32 9.95
N GLU A 680 -35.12 -30.12 10.75
CA GLU A 680 -34.80 -30.95 11.91
C GLU A 680 -35.90 -30.90 13.00
N LEU A 681 -36.41 -29.70 13.30
CA LEU A 681 -37.53 -29.50 14.24
C LEU A 681 -38.81 -30.21 13.76
N ALA A 682 -39.16 -30.06 12.48
CA ALA A 682 -40.32 -30.71 11.88
C ALA A 682 -40.18 -32.24 11.83
N ALA A 683 -38.97 -32.77 11.68
CA ALA A 683 -38.72 -34.22 11.73
C ALA A 683 -38.93 -34.82 13.13
N GLU A 684 -38.57 -34.11 14.20
CA GLU A 684 -38.87 -34.56 15.58
C GLU A 684 -40.35 -34.37 15.93
N GLU A 685 -41.05 -33.34 15.40
CA GLU A 685 -42.51 -33.24 15.48
C GLU A 685 -43.21 -34.43 14.82
N ALA A 686 -42.77 -34.83 13.61
CA ALA A 686 -43.31 -35.98 12.89
C ALA A 686 -43.14 -37.30 13.68
N LYS A 687 -42.00 -37.50 14.35
CA LYS A 687 -41.74 -38.67 15.21
C LYS A 687 -42.65 -38.71 16.44
N ALA A 688 -42.85 -37.56 17.10
CA ALA A 688 -43.72 -37.49 18.27
C ALA A 688 -45.19 -37.75 17.90
N GLU A 689 -45.64 -37.21 16.77
CA GLU A 689 -47.00 -37.42 16.23
C GLU A 689 -47.24 -38.82 15.67
N ALA A 690 -46.20 -39.47 15.13
CA ALA A 690 -46.22 -40.89 14.80
C ALA A 690 -46.40 -41.75 16.07
N ALA A 691 -45.58 -41.51 17.11
CA ALA A 691 -45.65 -42.23 18.38
C ALA A 691 -47.00 -42.09 19.09
N LYS A 692 -47.55 -40.86 19.15
CA LYS A 692 -48.91 -40.58 19.63
C LYS A 692 -49.96 -41.45 18.92
N LYS A 693 -49.86 -41.60 17.59
CA LYS A 693 -50.82 -42.39 16.80
C LYS A 693 -50.65 -43.89 17.00
N GLU A 694 -49.43 -44.40 17.16
CA GLU A 694 -49.19 -45.80 17.51
C GLU A 694 -49.73 -46.17 18.89
N ALA A 695 -49.47 -45.31 19.89
CA ALA A 695 -49.94 -45.52 21.25
C ALA A 695 -51.48 -45.56 21.33
N GLN A 696 -52.16 -44.72 20.55
CA GLN A 696 -53.63 -44.77 20.41
C GLN A 696 -54.11 -46.11 19.82
N LYS A 697 -53.51 -46.60 18.72
CA LYS A 697 -53.87 -47.91 18.14
C LYS A 697 -53.69 -49.05 19.15
N ALA A 698 -52.63 -48.99 19.96
CA ALA A 698 -52.38 -49.96 21.02
C ALA A 698 -53.46 -49.93 22.11
N GLN A 699 -53.88 -48.74 22.55
CA GLN A 699 -55.00 -48.58 23.48
C GLN A 699 -56.33 -49.14 22.93
N GLU A 700 -56.64 -48.86 21.66
CA GLU A 700 -57.86 -49.32 20.99
C GLU A 700 -57.91 -50.85 20.88
N ALA A 701 -56.79 -51.49 20.53
CA ALA A 701 -56.67 -52.95 20.51
C ALA A 701 -56.74 -53.59 21.92
N ALA A 702 -56.15 -52.95 22.94
CA ALA A 702 -56.26 -53.43 24.33
C ALA A 702 -57.71 -53.38 24.86
N ASP A 703 -58.49 -52.38 24.45
CA ASP A 703 -59.89 -52.24 24.85
C ASP A 703 -60.78 -53.28 24.17
N ALA A 704 -60.50 -53.61 22.90
CA ALA A 704 -61.13 -54.74 22.21
C ALA A 704 -60.82 -56.07 22.91
N ALA A 705 -59.55 -56.36 23.22
CA ALA A 705 -59.16 -57.60 23.89
C ALA A 705 -59.82 -57.77 25.27
N LYS A 706 -59.89 -56.69 26.07
CA LYS A 706 -60.62 -56.68 27.35
C LYS A 706 -62.11 -56.97 27.18
N LYS A 707 -62.76 -56.35 26.19
CA LYS A 707 -64.20 -56.53 25.92
C LYS A 707 -64.51 -57.97 25.52
N GLU A 708 -63.69 -58.57 24.64
CA GLU A 708 -63.84 -59.98 24.26
C GLU A 708 -63.68 -60.90 25.47
N ALA A 709 -62.70 -60.64 26.35
CA ALA A 709 -62.46 -61.42 27.56
C ALA A 709 -63.64 -61.36 28.54
N GLU A 710 -64.21 -60.16 28.74
CA GLU A 710 -65.42 -59.96 29.54
C GLU A 710 -66.63 -60.72 28.98
N GLU A 711 -66.91 -60.64 27.68
CA GLU A 711 -68.07 -61.29 27.07
C GLU A 711 -67.94 -62.82 27.08
N ILE A 712 -66.73 -63.36 26.87
CA ILE A 712 -66.45 -64.79 27.00
C ILE A 712 -66.74 -65.27 28.43
N ALA A 713 -66.23 -64.58 29.45
CA ALA A 713 -66.44 -64.94 30.85
C ALA A 713 -67.94 -64.87 31.26
N LYS A 714 -68.65 -63.82 30.85
CA LYS A 714 -70.10 -63.64 31.10
C LYS A 714 -70.94 -64.72 30.44
N LYS A 715 -70.69 -65.02 29.16
CA LYS A 715 -71.46 -65.99 28.36
C LYS A 715 -71.41 -67.39 28.97
N GLU A 716 -70.21 -67.80 29.40
CA GLU A 716 -69.94 -69.16 29.92
C GLU A 716 -70.16 -69.27 31.44
N LYS A 717 -70.41 -68.13 32.11
CA LYS A 717 -70.63 -68.00 33.57
C LYS A 717 -69.43 -68.50 34.37
N VAL A 718 -68.24 -68.02 34.01
CA VAL A 718 -66.96 -68.37 34.64
C VAL A 718 -66.34 -67.13 35.26
N ASP A 719 -66.02 -67.18 36.56
CA ASP A 719 -65.29 -66.12 37.27
C ASP A 719 -63.79 -66.15 36.91
N ALA A 720 -63.49 -65.83 35.64
CA ALA A 720 -62.15 -65.89 35.06
C ALA A 720 -61.23 -64.79 35.61
N LYS A 721 -60.11 -65.18 36.23
CA LYS A 721 -59.16 -64.27 36.88
C LYS A 721 -58.48 -63.33 35.89
N ALA A 722 -58.16 -63.82 34.68
CA ALA A 722 -57.38 -63.06 33.71
C ALA A 722 -58.15 -61.85 33.11
N VAL A 723 -59.48 -61.75 33.32
CA VAL A 723 -60.25 -60.54 33.01
C VAL A 723 -59.75 -59.32 33.81
N ALA A 724 -59.32 -59.52 35.06
CA ALA A 724 -58.73 -58.45 35.87
C ALA A 724 -57.36 -58.01 35.32
N GLU A 725 -56.58 -58.93 34.77
CA GLU A 725 -55.28 -58.62 34.16
C GLU A 725 -55.44 -57.90 32.82
N ALA A 726 -56.38 -58.34 31.96
CA ALA A 726 -56.75 -57.61 30.75
C ALA A 726 -57.24 -56.18 31.05
N THR A 727 -57.91 -55.98 32.20
CA THR A 727 -58.31 -54.65 32.70
C THR A 727 -57.10 -53.80 33.10
N SER A 728 -56.17 -54.35 33.89
CA SER A 728 -54.94 -53.67 34.30
C SER A 728 -54.04 -53.31 33.12
N ALA A 729 -53.97 -54.21 32.13
CA ALA A 729 -53.23 -54.00 30.89
C ALA A 729 -53.84 -52.85 30.05
N LEU A 730 -55.18 -52.81 29.91
CA LEU A 730 -55.85 -51.68 29.25
C LEU A 730 -55.61 -50.35 29.97
N ASP A 731 -55.73 -50.30 31.30
CA ASP A 731 -55.56 -49.03 32.01
C ASP A 731 -54.10 -48.54 31.98
N THR A 732 -53.14 -49.46 31.88
CA THR A 732 -51.74 -49.16 31.54
C THR A 732 -51.63 -48.61 30.11
N ALA A 733 -52.25 -49.26 29.11
CA ALA A 733 -52.24 -48.81 27.72
C ALA A 733 -52.89 -47.42 27.53
N LYS A 734 -54.00 -47.12 28.23
CA LYS A 734 -54.62 -45.77 28.28
C LYS A 734 -53.68 -44.74 28.87
N THR A 735 -53.03 -45.06 29.99
CA THR A 735 -52.10 -44.15 30.67
C THR A 735 -50.92 -43.83 29.75
N LYS A 736 -50.35 -44.83 29.09
CA LYS A 736 -49.23 -44.69 28.15
C LYS A 736 -49.59 -44.03 26.82
N ALA A 737 -50.78 -44.29 26.28
CA ALA A 737 -51.32 -43.53 25.15
C ALA A 737 -51.56 -42.05 25.49
N LYS A 738 -51.98 -41.76 26.72
CA LYS A 738 -52.08 -40.39 27.22
C LYS A 738 -50.69 -39.74 27.40
N GLU A 739 -49.72 -40.43 28.00
CA GLU A 739 -48.33 -39.94 28.12
C GLU A 739 -47.75 -39.59 26.74
N ALA A 740 -47.85 -40.49 25.76
CA ALA A 740 -47.39 -40.24 24.39
C ALA A 740 -48.09 -39.02 23.75
N LYS A 741 -49.41 -38.88 23.93
CA LYS A 741 -50.19 -37.75 23.43
C LYS A 741 -49.82 -36.42 24.10
N ASP A 742 -49.69 -36.40 25.43
CA ASP A 742 -49.36 -35.20 26.20
C ASP A 742 -47.93 -34.74 25.84
N LYS A 743 -46.98 -35.67 25.69
CA LYS A 743 -45.60 -35.38 25.25
C LYS A 743 -45.53 -34.89 23.80
N ALA A 744 -46.26 -35.49 22.86
CA ALA A 744 -46.33 -34.99 21.48
C ALA A 744 -46.94 -33.58 21.40
N GLY A 745 -47.98 -33.31 22.21
CA GLY A 745 -48.55 -31.99 22.35
C GLY A 745 -47.58 -30.95 22.93
N ASP A 746 -46.62 -31.35 23.77
CA ASP A 746 -45.55 -30.46 24.26
C ASP A 746 -44.40 -30.28 23.26
N VAL A 747 -44.06 -31.31 22.48
CA VAL A 747 -43.12 -31.21 21.35
C VAL A 747 -43.59 -30.17 20.34
N SER A 748 -44.84 -30.26 19.86
CA SER A 748 -45.38 -29.31 18.86
C SER A 748 -45.36 -27.86 19.38
N LYS A 749 -45.71 -27.62 20.65
CA LYS A 749 -45.64 -26.28 21.29
C LYS A 749 -44.23 -25.72 21.42
N GLU A 750 -43.19 -26.56 21.45
CA GLU A 750 -41.81 -26.10 21.52
C GLU A 750 -41.16 -26.00 20.14
N VAL A 751 -41.55 -26.83 19.18
CA VAL A 751 -41.27 -26.64 17.76
C VAL A 751 -41.81 -25.29 17.29
N GLU A 752 -43.08 -24.96 17.55
CA GLU A 752 -43.70 -23.68 17.16
C GLU A 752 -43.04 -22.44 17.83
N LYS A 753 -42.29 -22.63 18.93
CA LYS A 753 -41.46 -21.58 19.54
C LYS A 753 -40.07 -21.53 18.89
N ALA A 754 -39.42 -22.69 18.75
CA ALA A 754 -38.08 -22.80 18.17
C ALA A 754 -38.07 -22.29 16.71
N GLU A 755 -39.08 -22.61 15.90
CA GLU A 755 -39.25 -22.06 14.54
C GLU A 755 -39.27 -20.51 14.53
N LYS A 756 -39.92 -19.88 15.52
CA LYS A 756 -40.02 -18.42 15.65
C LYS A 756 -38.74 -17.77 16.15
N GLU A 757 -37.92 -18.47 16.93
CA GLU A 757 -36.58 -17.99 17.29
C GLU A 757 -35.59 -18.18 16.13
N VAL A 758 -35.65 -19.31 15.41
CA VAL A 758 -34.85 -19.56 14.19
C VAL A 758 -35.04 -18.45 13.14
N GLU A 759 -36.25 -17.94 12.98
CA GLU A 759 -36.55 -16.81 12.08
C GLU A 759 -35.69 -15.56 12.40
N LYS A 760 -35.46 -15.29 13.69
CA LYS A 760 -34.79 -14.08 14.19
C LYS A 760 -33.27 -14.14 14.11
N VAL A 761 -32.67 -15.33 14.10
CA VAL A 761 -31.21 -15.48 14.22
C VAL A 761 -30.50 -15.04 12.95
N VAL A 762 -30.01 -13.81 12.96
CA VAL A 762 -29.12 -13.25 11.95
C VAL A 762 -27.81 -12.84 12.63
N GLY A 763 -26.92 -13.81 12.80
CA GLY A 763 -25.51 -13.58 13.15
C GLY A 763 -25.14 -13.49 14.63
N ASP A 764 -26.06 -13.72 15.57
CA ASP A 764 -25.74 -13.79 17.00
C ASP A 764 -25.46 -15.24 17.46
N ASP A 765 -24.23 -15.52 17.89
CA ASP A 765 -23.83 -16.84 18.39
C ASP A 765 -24.45 -17.19 19.76
N ALA A 766 -24.90 -16.21 20.55
CA ALA A 766 -25.66 -16.49 21.77
C ALA A 766 -27.00 -17.16 21.43
N GLN A 767 -27.73 -16.62 20.45
CA GLN A 767 -29.03 -17.14 20.03
C GLN A 767 -28.91 -18.52 19.35
N LYS A 768 -27.80 -18.80 18.65
CA LYS A 768 -27.50 -20.18 18.18
C LYS A 768 -27.45 -21.18 19.34
N SER A 769 -26.87 -20.81 20.49
CA SER A 769 -26.72 -21.73 21.64
C SER A 769 -28.07 -22.06 22.28
N GLU A 770 -28.97 -21.06 22.35
CA GLU A 770 -30.35 -21.22 22.83
C GLU A 770 -31.15 -22.15 21.91
N ILE A 771 -31.09 -21.94 20.60
CA ILE A 771 -31.74 -22.82 19.61
C ILE A 771 -31.19 -24.25 19.69
N THR A 772 -29.88 -24.42 19.79
CA THR A 772 -29.24 -25.75 19.88
C THR A 772 -29.72 -26.51 21.13
N THR A 773 -29.95 -25.78 22.23
CA THR A 773 -30.47 -26.33 23.49
C THR A 773 -31.99 -26.59 23.41
N ALA A 774 -32.75 -25.77 22.69
CA ALA A 774 -34.17 -26.03 22.42
C ALA A 774 -34.37 -27.30 21.57
N VAL A 775 -33.58 -27.47 20.49
CA VAL A 775 -33.59 -28.66 19.64
C VAL A 775 -33.25 -29.93 20.44
N SER A 776 -32.25 -29.88 21.32
CA SER A 776 -31.90 -31.05 22.16
C SER A 776 -32.99 -31.38 23.19
N GLY A 777 -33.65 -30.36 23.78
CA GLY A 777 -34.81 -30.55 24.66
C GLY A 777 -36.02 -31.17 23.95
N ILE A 778 -36.31 -30.73 22.73
CA ILE A 778 -37.38 -31.27 21.87
C ILE A 778 -37.10 -32.73 21.52
N LYS A 779 -35.85 -33.06 21.16
CA LYS A 779 -35.42 -34.44 20.89
C LYS A 779 -35.53 -35.35 22.12
N GLY A 780 -35.26 -34.81 23.31
CA GLY A 780 -35.52 -35.50 24.58
C GLY A 780 -37.00 -35.87 24.76
N LYS A 781 -37.90 -34.89 24.62
CA LYS A 781 -39.36 -35.09 24.75
C LYS A 781 -39.93 -36.02 23.67
N THR A 782 -39.39 -35.96 22.46
CA THR A 782 -39.72 -36.86 21.35
C THR A 782 -39.33 -38.30 21.69
N SER A 783 -38.17 -38.51 22.33
CA SER A 783 -37.74 -39.82 22.82
C SER A 783 -38.66 -40.35 23.94
N GLU A 784 -39.14 -39.49 24.84
CA GLU A 784 -40.14 -39.86 25.85
C GLU A 784 -41.48 -40.27 25.22
N ALA A 785 -41.96 -39.56 24.20
CA ALA A 785 -43.19 -39.90 23.48
C ALA A 785 -43.08 -41.26 22.76
N VAL A 786 -41.95 -41.51 22.09
CA VAL A 786 -41.62 -42.80 21.44
C VAL A 786 -41.56 -43.93 22.47
N GLN A 787 -41.01 -43.71 23.67
CA GLN A 787 -40.99 -44.74 24.71
C GLN A 787 -42.40 -45.03 25.25
N ALA A 788 -43.21 -44.01 25.52
CA ALA A 788 -44.59 -44.20 25.95
C ALA A 788 -45.43 -44.97 24.91
N ALA A 789 -45.16 -44.82 23.62
CA ALA A 789 -45.79 -45.64 22.57
C ALA A 789 -45.36 -47.11 22.61
N LYS A 790 -44.09 -47.41 22.88
CA LYS A 790 -43.61 -48.79 23.09
C LYS A 790 -44.23 -49.41 24.33
N ASP A 791 -44.31 -48.67 25.44
CA ASP A 791 -44.95 -49.11 26.68
C ASP A 791 -46.43 -49.44 26.45
N ALA A 792 -47.16 -48.60 25.69
CA ALA A 792 -48.55 -48.86 25.30
C ALA A 792 -48.69 -50.13 24.44
N LYS A 793 -47.75 -50.39 23.53
CA LYS A 793 -47.71 -51.61 22.70
C LYS A 793 -47.44 -52.88 23.54
N LYS A 794 -46.54 -52.82 24.53
CA LYS A 794 -46.32 -53.90 25.51
C LYS A 794 -47.60 -54.17 26.33
N ALA A 795 -48.30 -53.12 26.76
CA ALA A 795 -49.56 -53.22 27.49
C ALA A 795 -50.72 -53.79 26.64
N LYS A 796 -50.79 -53.46 25.34
CA LYS A 796 -51.68 -54.14 24.37
C LYS A 796 -51.40 -55.64 24.32
N ASP A 797 -50.13 -56.01 24.14
CA ASP A 797 -49.74 -57.41 24.02
C ASP A 797 -50.06 -58.22 25.30
N LEU A 798 -49.97 -57.62 26.49
CA LEU A 798 -50.45 -58.21 27.74
C LEU A 798 -51.97 -58.43 27.76
N ALA A 799 -52.78 -57.48 27.25
CA ALA A 799 -54.23 -57.64 27.17
C ALA A 799 -54.63 -58.79 26.22
N GLU A 800 -53.88 -59.00 25.13
CA GLU A 800 -54.06 -60.14 24.22
C GLU A 800 -53.69 -61.48 24.90
N ILE A 801 -52.61 -61.55 25.69
CA ILE A 801 -52.27 -62.78 26.44
C ILE A 801 -53.37 -63.08 27.46
N ALA A 802 -53.80 -62.07 28.23
CA ALA A 802 -54.82 -62.21 29.26
C ALA A 802 -56.17 -62.69 28.69
N LEU A 803 -56.61 -62.13 27.55
CA LEU A 803 -57.78 -62.62 26.79
C LEU A 803 -57.69 -64.12 26.48
N ASN A 804 -56.53 -64.58 26.05
CA ASN A 804 -56.35 -65.98 25.68
C ASN A 804 -56.25 -66.90 26.92
N VAL A 805 -55.66 -66.42 28.04
CA VAL A 805 -55.76 -67.13 29.33
C VAL A 805 -57.22 -67.28 29.80
N VAL A 806 -58.09 -66.27 29.61
CA VAL A 806 -59.53 -66.42 29.90
C VAL A 806 -60.18 -67.54 29.08
N LYS A 807 -59.77 -67.75 27.82
CA LYS A 807 -60.26 -68.87 26.98
C LYS A 807 -59.83 -70.23 27.56
N ALA A 808 -58.63 -70.33 28.14
CA ALA A 808 -58.19 -71.53 28.86
C ALA A 808 -58.87 -71.70 30.24
N GLU A 809 -59.16 -70.63 30.97
CA GLU A 809 -59.95 -70.68 32.22
C GLU A 809 -61.36 -71.25 31.96
N VAL A 810 -62.02 -70.79 30.89
CA VAL A 810 -63.31 -71.33 30.42
C VAL A 810 -63.19 -72.80 30.02
N ALA A 811 -62.15 -73.18 29.26
CA ALA A 811 -61.94 -74.58 28.87
C ALA A 811 -61.74 -75.51 30.09
N ASN A 812 -61.05 -75.03 31.13
CA ASN A 812 -60.86 -75.75 32.39
C ASN A 812 -62.17 -75.93 33.18
N ASP A 813 -63.01 -74.90 33.24
CA ASP A 813 -64.31 -75.00 33.89
C ASP A 813 -65.27 -75.94 33.13
N LYS A 814 -65.29 -75.88 31.79
CA LYS A 814 -66.01 -76.88 30.96
C LYS A 814 -65.49 -78.29 31.19
N ALA A 815 -64.17 -78.49 31.23
CA ALA A 815 -63.57 -79.79 31.52
C ALA A 815 -63.94 -80.33 32.91
N LYS A 816 -64.02 -79.46 33.93
CA LYS A 816 -64.49 -79.85 35.28
C LYS A 816 -65.97 -80.23 35.29
N LYS A 817 -66.83 -79.47 34.62
CA LYS A 817 -68.26 -79.79 34.43
C LYS A 817 -68.44 -81.11 33.68
N ALA A 818 -67.60 -81.37 32.68
CA ALA A 818 -67.55 -82.64 31.97
C ALA A 818 -67.16 -83.80 32.91
N VAL A 819 -66.11 -83.66 33.72
CA VAL A 819 -65.70 -84.68 34.70
C VAL A 819 -66.81 -84.97 35.72
N THR A 820 -67.53 -83.97 36.22
CA THR A 820 -68.63 -84.22 37.16
C THR A 820 -69.82 -84.92 36.48
N ALA A 821 -70.16 -84.56 35.24
CA ALA A 821 -71.18 -85.26 34.46
C ALA A 821 -70.79 -86.72 34.20
N ALA A 822 -69.53 -86.97 33.79
CA ALA A 822 -69.02 -88.31 33.53
C ALA A 822 -68.91 -89.16 34.82
N GLY A 823 -68.59 -88.55 35.95
CA GLY A 823 -68.58 -89.20 37.27
C GLY A 823 -69.98 -89.62 37.71
N VAL A 824 -70.99 -88.75 37.55
CA VAL A 824 -72.40 -89.10 37.79
C VAL A 824 -72.85 -90.22 36.86
N ALA A 825 -72.52 -90.14 35.57
CA ALA A 825 -72.81 -91.17 34.59
C ALA A 825 -72.20 -92.53 34.98
N LYS A 826 -70.93 -92.56 35.36
CA LYS A 826 -70.25 -93.76 35.88
C LYS A 826 -70.98 -94.36 37.08
N ASP A 827 -71.32 -93.54 38.08
CA ASP A 827 -72.03 -94.00 39.27
C ASP A 827 -73.46 -94.50 38.94
N ASP A 828 -74.15 -93.90 37.98
CA ASP A 828 -75.48 -94.35 37.53
C ASP A 828 -75.42 -95.63 36.69
N ALA A 829 -74.39 -95.79 35.83
CA ALA A 829 -74.11 -97.04 35.13
C ALA A 829 -73.84 -98.18 36.12
N LYS A 830 -73.07 -97.90 37.17
CA LYS A 830 -72.81 -98.86 38.25
C LYS A 830 -74.06 -99.22 39.05
N LYS A 831 -74.89 -98.24 39.44
CA LYS A 831 -76.19 -98.50 40.10
C LYS A 831 -77.10 -99.36 39.22
N ALA A 832 -77.08 -99.12 37.90
CA ALA A 832 -77.80 -99.95 36.94
C ALA A 832 -77.29 -101.41 36.98
N VAL A 833 -75.99 -101.64 36.84
CA VAL A 833 -75.38 -102.99 36.94
C VAL A 833 -75.68 -103.67 38.28
N GLU A 834 -75.54 -102.98 39.41
CA GLU A 834 -75.89 -103.50 40.73
C GLU A 834 -77.38 -103.89 40.83
N SER A 835 -78.26 -103.30 40.02
CA SER A 835 -79.68 -103.67 39.94
C SER A 835 -79.93 -104.83 38.95
N ALA A 836 -79.12 -104.95 37.89
CA ALA A 836 -79.15 -106.04 36.93
C ALA A 836 -78.64 -107.35 37.55
N GLU A 837 -77.52 -107.32 38.28
CA GLU A 837 -76.95 -108.51 38.94
C GLU A 837 -77.89 -109.13 39.97
N LYS A 838 -78.67 -108.32 40.70
CA LYS A 838 -79.68 -108.82 41.64
C LYS A 838 -80.76 -109.66 40.93
N SER A 839 -81.05 -109.36 39.66
CA SER A 839 -82.01 -110.09 38.81
C SER A 839 -81.41 -111.38 38.21
N LYS A 840 -80.08 -111.44 38.08
CA LYS A 840 -79.34 -112.57 37.48
C LYS A 840 -79.47 -113.89 38.26
N GLY A 841 -79.82 -113.82 39.56
CA GLY A 841 -80.13 -115.00 40.38
C GLY A 841 -81.50 -115.66 40.11
N GLU A 842 -82.39 -115.01 39.35
CA GLU A 842 -83.79 -115.43 39.22
C GLU A 842 -84.12 -116.07 37.85
N ALA A 843 -83.39 -115.68 36.80
CA ALA A 843 -83.60 -116.09 35.41
C ALA A 843 -82.31 -116.21 34.59
N GLU A 844 -82.20 -117.29 33.82
CA GLU A 844 -81.11 -117.51 32.86
C GLU A 844 -81.16 -116.48 31.71
N SER A 845 -82.36 -116.04 31.30
CA SER A 845 -82.54 -114.97 30.31
C SER A 845 -82.27 -113.55 30.84
N ALA A 846 -81.94 -113.38 32.13
CA ALA A 846 -81.48 -112.09 32.67
C ALA A 846 -79.94 -112.02 32.75
N VAL A 847 -79.23 -113.07 32.31
CA VAL A 847 -77.76 -113.15 32.32
C VAL A 847 -77.13 -112.19 31.32
N GLU A 848 -77.70 -112.14 30.11
CA GLU A 848 -77.16 -111.46 28.92
C GLU A 848 -77.36 -109.94 29.00
N ASP A 849 -78.58 -109.45 29.27
CA ASP A 849 -78.84 -108.03 29.56
C ASP A 849 -77.97 -107.50 30.72
N ALA A 850 -77.71 -108.33 31.75
CA ALA A 850 -76.83 -107.98 32.87
C ALA A 850 -75.33 -108.01 32.53
N GLU A 851 -74.93 -108.60 31.40
CA GLU A 851 -73.56 -108.52 30.86
C GLU A 851 -73.42 -107.33 29.90
N ILE A 852 -74.44 -107.03 29.08
CA ILE A 852 -74.52 -105.78 28.30
C ILE A 852 -74.50 -104.55 29.22
N ALA A 853 -75.19 -104.60 30.36
CA ALA A 853 -75.13 -103.54 31.36
C ALA A 853 -73.69 -103.31 31.87
N LYS A 854 -72.92 -104.39 32.11
CA LYS A 854 -71.52 -104.32 32.57
C LYS A 854 -70.56 -103.80 31.50
N GLU A 855 -70.74 -104.19 30.25
CA GLU A 855 -69.92 -103.66 29.15
C GLU A 855 -70.09 -102.14 29.02
N ASN A 856 -71.34 -101.65 29.14
CA ASN A 856 -71.62 -100.22 29.14
C ASN A 856 -71.18 -99.50 30.44
N GLU A 857 -71.15 -100.16 31.60
CA GLU A 857 -70.49 -99.64 32.81
C GLU A 857 -68.98 -99.47 32.60
N ILE A 858 -68.30 -100.49 32.06
CA ILE A 858 -66.85 -100.46 31.82
C ILE A 858 -66.48 -99.36 30.81
N GLU A 859 -67.24 -99.20 29.73
CA GLU A 859 -67.03 -98.10 28.79
C GLU A 859 -67.36 -96.72 29.39
N ALA A 860 -68.40 -96.60 30.22
CA ALA A 860 -68.70 -95.36 30.95
C ALA A 860 -67.58 -95.00 31.94
N GLU A 861 -67.01 -95.99 32.65
CA GLU A 861 -65.87 -95.81 33.55
C GLU A 861 -64.60 -95.40 32.78
N GLN A 862 -64.31 -96.03 31.63
CA GLN A 862 -63.19 -95.65 30.77
C GLN A 862 -63.34 -94.23 30.21
N LYS A 863 -64.53 -93.86 29.73
CA LYS A 863 -64.78 -92.51 29.19
C LYS A 863 -64.86 -91.44 30.27
N ALA A 864 -65.29 -91.78 31.49
CA ALA A 864 -65.14 -90.90 32.65
C ALA A 864 -63.66 -90.71 33.05
N LYS A 865 -62.85 -91.76 32.97
CA LYS A 865 -61.39 -91.68 33.19
C LYS A 865 -60.70 -90.82 32.14
N GLU A 866 -61.09 -90.94 30.86
CA GLU A 866 -60.59 -90.13 29.75
C GLU A 866 -61.00 -88.65 29.87
N ALA A 867 -62.21 -88.36 30.36
CA ALA A 867 -62.63 -87.00 30.71
C ALA A 867 -61.76 -86.42 31.84
N GLU A 868 -61.50 -87.21 32.90
CA GLU A 868 -60.64 -86.83 34.02
C GLU A 868 -59.19 -86.57 33.60
N ASP A 869 -58.60 -87.45 32.79
CA ASP A 869 -57.21 -87.31 32.34
C ASP A 869 -57.03 -86.14 31.37
N ASN A 870 -57.98 -85.89 30.45
CA ASN A 870 -57.93 -84.68 29.62
C ASN A 870 -58.12 -83.42 30.49
N ALA A 871 -59.06 -83.40 31.44
CA ALA A 871 -59.25 -82.25 32.34
C ALA A 871 -58.01 -81.96 33.22
N ALA A 872 -57.29 -82.99 33.66
CA ALA A 872 -56.02 -82.83 34.37
C ALA A 872 -54.95 -82.15 33.49
N VAL A 873 -54.89 -82.49 32.20
CA VAL A 873 -54.01 -81.79 31.23
C VAL A 873 -54.45 -80.33 31.04
N VAL A 874 -55.75 -80.04 30.90
CA VAL A 874 -56.26 -78.66 30.81
C VAL A 874 -55.85 -77.83 32.03
N GLN A 875 -55.99 -78.39 33.24
CA GLN A 875 -55.60 -77.71 34.46
C GLN A 875 -54.08 -77.47 34.54
N ALA A 876 -53.25 -78.43 34.11
CA ALA A 876 -51.80 -78.26 34.07
C ALA A 876 -51.38 -77.17 33.05
N LYS A 877 -51.96 -77.20 31.84
CA LYS A 877 -51.69 -76.23 30.78
C LYS A 877 -52.15 -74.81 31.13
N LEU A 878 -53.31 -74.68 31.78
CA LEU A 878 -53.76 -73.39 32.32
C LEU A 878 -52.78 -72.83 33.36
N LEU A 879 -52.25 -73.66 34.28
CA LEU A 879 -51.30 -73.19 35.30
C LEU A 879 -49.99 -72.68 34.68
N ILE A 880 -49.53 -73.28 33.57
CA ILE A 880 -48.37 -72.79 32.82
C ILE A 880 -48.73 -71.46 32.12
N ALA A 881 -49.90 -71.36 31.48
CA ALA A 881 -50.35 -70.12 30.84
C ALA A 881 -50.58 -68.95 31.84
N GLU A 882 -51.12 -69.23 33.05
CA GLU A 882 -51.22 -68.26 34.15
C GLU A 882 -49.82 -67.78 34.59
N GLN A 883 -48.82 -68.68 34.64
CA GLN A 883 -47.45 -68.33 35.00
C GLN A 883 -46.73 -67.55 33.89
N GLU A 884 -46.90 -67.89 32.61
CA GLU A 884 -46.29 -67.14 31.50
C GLU A 884 -46.93 -65.75 31.30
N LEU A 885 -48.23 -65.60 31.56
CA LEU A 885 -48.88 -64.27 31.68
C LEU A 885 -48.24 -63.43 32.80
N LYS A 886 -47.91 -64.05 33.95
CA LYS A 886 -47.18 -63.37 35.04
C LYS A 886 -45.74 -63.03 34.64
N ASN A 887 -45.03 -63.94 33.96
CA ASN A 887 -43.68 -63.70 33.45
C ASN A 887 -43.68 -62.48 32.49
N ALA A 888 -44.60 -62.46 31.51
CA ALA A 888 -44.74 -61.33 30.58
C ALA A 888 -45.07 -60.00 31.28
N LYS A 889 -45.77 -60.03 32.43
CA LYS A 889 -46.09 -58.84 33.23
C LYS A 889 -44.88 -58.29 33.99
N GLU A 890 -44.00 -59.16 34.47
CA GLU A 890 -42.84 -58.82 35.31
C GLU A 890 -41.52 -58.66 34.54
N GLU A 891 -41.47 -59.10 33.27
CA GLU A 891 -40.29 -59.02 32.40
C GLU A 891 -40.23 -57.69 31.61
N ASP A 892 -39.08 -57.04 31.61
CA ASP A 892 -38.84 -55.76 30.90
C ASP A 892 -37.99 -55.92 29.62
N ASP A 893 -37.33 -57.05 29.44
CA ASP A 893 -36.64 -57.40 28.19
C ASP A 893 -37.65 -57.75 27.09
N ALA A 894 -37.48 -57.14 25.91
CA ALA A 894 -38.44 -57.26 24.81
C ALA A 894 -38.48 -58.68 24.18
N ASP A 895 -37.35 -59.36 24.07
CA ASP A 895 -37.25 -60.68 23.44
C ASP A 895 -37.77 -61.76 24.38
N LYS A 896 -37.48 -61.64 25.69
CA LYS A 896 -38.07 -62.49 26.73
C LYS A 896 -39.58 -62.25 26.88
N PHE A 897 -40.04 -61.00 26.76
CA PHE A 897 -41.47 -60.68 26.75
C PHE A 897 -42.22 -61.36 25.58
N GLN A 898 -41.68 -61.29 24.36
CA GLN A 898 -42.29 -61.97 23.20
C GLN A 898 -42.16 -63.50 23.30
N SER A 899 -41.12 -64.02 23.95
CA SER A 899 -41.00 -65.45 24.28
C SER A 899 -42.11 -65.91 25.23
N ALA A 900 -42.35 -65.18 26.33
CA ALA A 900 -43.44 -65.45 27.26
C ALA A 900 -44.82 -65.32 26.59
N LYS A 901 -45.02 -64.31 25.72
CA LYS A 901 -46.23 -64.17 24.88
C LYS A 901 -46.46 -65.43 24.03
N THR A 902 -45.42 -65.92 23.36
CA THR A 902 -45.50 -67.09 22.46
C THR A 902 -45.79 -68.37 23.24
N ASN A 903 -45.11 -68.58 24.37
CA ASN A 903 -45.33 -69.74 25.24
C ASN A 903 -46.75 -69.77 25.81
N ALA A 904 -47.22 -68.64 26.36
CA ALA A 904 -48.57 -68.53 26.93
C ALA A 904 -49.66 -68.86 25.89
N LEU A 905 -49.53 -68.39 24.65
CA LEU A 905 -50.46 -68.68 23.57
C LEU A 905 -50.48 -70.17 23.21
N ALA A 906 -49.32 -70.81 23.07
CA ALA A 906 -49.23 -72.24 22.72
C ALA A 906 -49.88 -73.14 23.79
N GLU A 907 -49.65 -72.85 25.07
CA GLU A 907 -50.20 -73.62 26.19
C GLU A 907 -51.73 -73.41 26.35
N VAL A 908 -52.24 -72.20 26.08
CA VAL A 908 -53.69 -71.93 25.97
C VAL A 908 -54.32 -72.75 24.85
N ASP A 909 -53.69 -72.78 23.68
CA ASP A 909 -54.21 -73.47 22.50
C ASP A 909 -54.36 -74.99 22.74
N GLU A 910 -53.43 -75.59 23.49
CA GLU A 910 -53.54 -76.99 23.91
C GLU A 910 -54.60 -77.19 25.01
N ALA A 911 -54.70 -76.28 25.98
CA ALA A 911 -55.74 -76.30 27.03
C ALA A 911 -57.16 -76.26 26.44
N VAL A 912 -57.41 -75.41 25.43
CA VAL A 912 -58.72 -75.32 24.76
C VAL A 912 -59.07 -76.63 24.03
N LYS A 913 -58.13 -77.18 23.25
CA LYS A 913 -58.30 -78.46 22.53
C LYS A 913 -58.57 -79.62 23.50
N LYS A 914 -57.88 -79.64 24.66
CA LYS A 914 -58.07 -80.65 25.70
C LYS A 914 -59.37 -80.50 26.50
N GLY A 915 -59.89 -79.27 26.65
CA GLY A 915 -61.20 -79.03 27.27
C GLY A 915 -62.34 -79.62 26.43
N GLN A 916 -62.29 -79.41 25.11
CA GLN A 916 -63.24 -80.00 24.15
C GLN A 916 -63.19 -81.54 24.17
N ALA A 917 -62.00 -82.13 24.29
CA ALA A 917 -61.85 -83.59 24.39
C ALA A 917 -62.47 -84.16 25.69
N ALA A 918 -62.33 -83.45 26.82
CA ALA A 918 -62.96 -83.85 28.08
C ALA A 918 -64.50 -83.78 28.00
N GLU A 919 -65.04 -82.72 27.39
CA GLU A 919 -66.49 -82.53 27.16
C GLU A 919 -67.06 -83.63 26.25
N ALA A 920 -66.37 -83.98 25.16
CA ALA A 920 -66.75 -85.08 24.28
C ALA A 920 -66.75 -86.44 25.01
N ALA A 921 -65.70 -86.74 25.80
CA ALA A 921 -65.62 -87.99 26.55
C ALA A 921 -66.73 -88.11 27.61
N ALA A 922 -67.09 -87.01 28.28
CA ALA A 922 -68.18 -86.99 29.26
C ALA A 922 -69.57 -87.23 28.66
N ASN A 923 -69.82 -86.70 27.45
CA ASN A 923 -71.07 -86.96 26.74
C ASN A 923 -71.19 -88.46 26.38
N VAL A 924 -70.12 -89.08 25.88
CA VAL A 924 -70.09 -90.53 25.60
C VAL A 924 -70.29 -91.36 26.87
N ALA A 925 -69.66 -90.99 27.99
CA ALA A 925 -69.88 -91.66 29.28
C ALA A 925 -71.36 -91.57 29.73
N THR A 926 -71.97 -90.40 29.55
CA THR A 926 -73.39 -90.13 29.86
C THR A 926 -74.33 -91.00 29.02
N ASP A 927 -74.05 -91.19 27.73
CA ASP A 927 -74.87 -92.04 26.86
C ASP A 927 -74.65 -93.54 27.12
N LYS A 928 -73.45 -93.94 27.51
CA LYS A 928 -73.18 -95.32 27.97
C LYS A 928 -73.90 -95.64 29.29
N ALA A 929 -73.97 -94.69 30.22
CA ALA A 929 -74.74 -94.84 31.46
C ALA A 929 -76.25 -95.04 31.22
N LYS A 930 -76.86 -94.28 30.29
CA LYS A 930 -78.26 -94.49 29.86
C LYS A 930 -78.47 -95.92 29.36
N LYS A 931 -77.58 -96.41 28.48
CA LYS A 931 -77.65 -97.77 27.92
C LYS A 931 -77.47 -98.86 28.98
N ALA A 932 -76.62 -98.64 29.99
CA ALA A 932 -76.51 -99.53 31.15
C ALA A 932 -77.81 -99.58 31.96
N ALA A 933 -78.48 -98.43 32.18
CA ALA A 933 -79.77 -98.36 32.85
C ALA A 933 -80.90 -99.09 32.07
N GLU A 934 -80.98 -98.88 30.76
CA GLU A 934 -81.91 -99.59 29.88
C GLU A 934 -81.72 -101.12 29.93
N ALA A 935 -80.48 -101.59 29.84
CA ALA A 935 -80.14 -103.01 29.96
C ALA A 935 -80.49 -103.56 31.35
N ALA A 936 -80.26 -102.79 32.41
CA ALA A 936 -80.61 -103.20 33.76
C ALA A 936 -82.12 -103.30 34.02
N ASP A 937 -82.96 -102.50 33.35
CA ASP A 937 -84.42 -102.63 33.44
C ASP A 937 -84.96 -103.78 32.58
N LYS A 938 -84.33 -104.11 31.44
CA LYS A 938 -84.60 -105.35 30.70
C LYS A 938 -84.30 -106.59 31.56
N ALA A 939 -83.14 -106.63 32.23
CA ALA A 939 -82.76 -107.72 33.14
C ALA A 939 -83.79 -107.91 34.29
N LYS A 940 -84.28 -106.82 34.91
CA LYS A 940 -85.36 -106.88 35.92
C LYS A 940 -86.64 -107.49 35.34
N LYS A 941 -87.04 -107.07 34.14
CA LYS A 941 -88.25 -107.57 33.47
C LYS A 941 -88.15 -109.07 33.17
N ALA A 942 -87.02 -109.51 32.62
CA ALA A 942 -86.75 -110.93 32.34
C ALA A 942 -86.80 -111.80 33.62
N ALA A 943 -86.26 -111.30 34.74
CA ALA A 943 -86.37 -111.97 36.05
C ALA A 943 -87.81 -112.09 36.55
N ALA A 944 -88.60 -111.01 36.49
CA ALA A 944 -89.99 -111.01 36.91
C ALA A 944 -90.87 -111.99 36.10
N GLU A 945 -90.64 -112.07 34.78
CA GLU A 945 -91.36 -113.01 33.90
C GLU A 945 -90.99 -114.48 34.16
N SER A 946 -89.72 -114.76 34.48
CA SER A 946 -89.27 -116.09 34.96
C SER A 946 -89.95 -116.48 36.27
N ALA A 947 -90.05 -115.56 37.23
CA ALA A 947 -90.70 -115.81 38.52
C ALA A 947 -92.20 -116.14 38.37
N LEU A 948 -92.89 -115.52 37.40
CA LEU A 948 -94.27 -115.86 37.04
C LEU A 948 -94.37 -117.27 36.42
N LYS A 949 -93.50 -117.62 35.47
CA LYS A 949 -93.44 -118.98 34.88
C LYS A 949 -93.19 -120.06 35.94
N LYS A 950 -92.35 -119.80 36.96
CA LYS A 950 -92.15 -120.70 38.11
C LYS A 950 -93.42 -120.86 38.96
N LYS A 951 -94.14 -119.77 39.28
CA LYS A 951 -95.40 -119.84 40.06
C LYS A 951 -96.49 -120.65 39.37
N LEU A 952 -96.65 -120.49 38.05
CA LEU A 952 -97.67 -121.21 37.28
C LEU A 952 -97.47 -122.74 37.29
N LYS A 953 -96.22 -123.23 37.11
CA LYS A 953 -95.90 -124.67 37.14
C LYS A 953 -96.22 -125.38 38.47
N VAL A 954 -96.32 -124.65 39.58
CA VAL A 954 -96.62 -125.23 40.92
C VAL A 954 -98.12 -125.45 41.14
N LEU A 955 -98.99 -124.67 40.47
CA LEU A 955 -100.44 -124.68 40.71
C LEU A 955 -101.20 -125.84 40.07
N GLU A 956 -100.61 -126.52 39.08
CA GLU A 956 -101.32 -127.50 38.24
C GLU A 956 -101.47 -128.89 38.89
N ILE A 957 -100.58 -129.26 39.82
CA ILE A 957 -100.50 -130.62 40.40
C ILE A 957 -101.59 -130.89 41.46
N VAL A 958 -102.23 -129.85 42.02
CA VAL A 958 -103.04 -129.96 43.25
C VAL A 958 -104.55 -130.22 43.01
N LYS A 959 -105.03 -130.31 41.76
CA LYS A 959 -106.49 -130.27 41.42
C LYS A 959 -107.14 -131.51 40.80
N LYS A 960 -106.64 -132.72 41.06
CA LYS A 960 -107.37 -134.01 40.91
C LYS A 960 -107.07 -134.87 42.14
N TYR A 961 -107.99 -135.27 43.03
CA TYR A 961 -109.37 -135.74 42.80
C TYR A 961 -110.43 -135.16 43.77
N SER A 962 -111.53 -134.66 43.22
CA SER A 962 -112.90 -134.82 43.75
C SER A 962 -113.91 -134.54 42.63
N LYS A 963 -115.15 -135.04 42.72
CA LYS A 963 -116.00 -135.26 41.53
C LYS A 963 -117.47 -134.83 41.72
N ARG A 964 -117.96 -134.08 40.72
CA ARG A 964 -119.33 -134.08 40.15
C ARG A 964 -120.47 -133.43 40.97
N GLY A 965 -121.06 -132.37 40.38
CA GLY A 965 -122.32 -131.77 40.84
C GLY A 965 -122.95 -130.78 39.85
N TYR A 966 -123.79 -131.29 38.94
CA TYR A 966 -124.86 -130.64 38.15
C TYR A 966 -124.65 -129.35 37.28
N ASN A 967 -125.16 -129.48 36.05
CA ASN A 967 -125.74 -128.50 35.13
C ASN A 967 -124.89 -127.35 34.52
N VAL A 968 -125.20 -126.76 33.34
CA VAL A 968 -125.79 -127.16 32.01
C VAL A 968 -126.28 -125.86 31.31
N VAL A 969 -126.38 -125.86 29.97
CA VAL A 969 -126.53 -124.69 29.07
C VAL A 969 -125.19 -123.94 28.96
N ASP A 970 -124.42 -124.01 27.87
CA ASP A 970 -124.66 -123.85 26.42
C ASP A 970 -124.63 -122.38 25.96
N ASN A 971 -124.04 -122.22 24.76
CA ASN A 971 -124.25 -121.18 23.77
C ASN A 971 -123.65 -119.76 23.93
N ASP A 972 -123.23 -119.30 22.75
CA ASP A 972 -123.06 -117.94 22.21
C ASP A 972 -121.92 -117.08 22.83
N GLU A 973 -120.76 -116.80 22.21
CA GLU A 973 -120.33 -116.57 20.80
C GLU A 973 -120.16 -115.06 20.46
N GLN A 974 -119.15 -114.78 19.62
CA GLN A 974 -119.07 -113.67 18.64
C GLN A 974 -118.45 -112.32 19.04
N VAL A 975 -117.88 -111.67 18.01
CA VAL A 975 -117.29 -110.32 17.88
C VAL A 975 -116.02 -110.07 18.74
N LEU A 976 -114.78 -110.08 18.23
CA LEU A 976 -114.11 -109.39 17.09
C LEU A 976 -113.58 -107.98 17.42
N ASN A 977 -112.60 -107.55 16.59
CA ASN A 977 -111.65 -106.44 16.71
C ASN A 977 -110.42 -106.80 17.57
N GLU A 978 -109.26 -107.21 17.02
CA GLU A 978 -108.77 -107.14 15.63
C GLU A 978 -108.60 -105.70 15.10
N VAL A 979 -107.74 -105.51 14.07
CA VAL A 979 -107.13 -104.22 13.61
C VAL A 979 -106.04 -103.68 14.58
N GLU A 980 -104.78 -103.44 14.19
CA GLU A 980 -103.97 -103.95 13.05
C GLU A 980 -102.46 -103.68 13.29
N GLU A 981 -101.61 -104.33 12.48
CA GLU A 981 -100.36 -103.92 11.79
C GLU A 981 -99.57 -102.63 12.16
N GLN A 982 -98.29 -102.42 11.76
CA GLN A 982 -97.23 -103.12 10.98
C GLN A 982 -95.88 -102.66 11.65
N ALA A 983 -94.76 -103.40 11.77
CA ALA A 983 -93.97 -104.25 10.85
C ALA A 983 -93.11 -103.48 9.83
N SER A 984 -91.91 -104.00 9.54
CA SER A 984 -91.01 -103.68 8.40
C SER A 984 -90.37 -102.27 8.37
N ASP A 985 -89.29 -101.98 7.62
CA ASP A 985 -88.07 -102.76 7.29
C ASP A 985 -86.91 -101.80 6.90
N ALA A 986 -85.84 -102.31 6.30
CA ALA A 986 -84.67 -101.55 5.85
C ALA A 986 -84.80 -100.83 4.48
N LYS A 987 -83.75 -100.08 4.14
CA LYS A 987 -83.29 -99.53 2.82
C LYS A 987 -83.63 -98.07 2.44
N GLU A 988 -82.52 -97.33 2.24
CA GLU A 988 -82.13 -96.58 1.01
C GLU A 988 -82.92 -95.34 0.50
N GLU A 989 -82.18 -94.62 -0.35
CA GLU A 989 -82.54 -93.59 -1.35
C GLU A 989 -82.80 -92.12 -0.90
N GLU A 990 -81.96 -91.26 -1.50
CA GLU A 990 -82.24 -90.02 -2.26
C GLU A 990 -83.08 -88.83 -1.71
N GLU A 991 -82.46 -87.66 -1.92
CA GLU A 991 -82.99 -86.38 -2.45
C GLU A 991 -84.17 -85.56 -1.86
N GLU A 992 -83.88 -84.26 -1.83
CA GLU A 992 -84.71 -83.09 -2.21
C GLU A 992 -85.80 -82.43 -1.32
N GLU A 993 -85.66 -81.09 -1.31
CA GLU A 993 -86.67 -80.03 -1.50
C GLU A 993 -87.72 -79.66 -0.40
N GLU A 994 -87.48 -78.46 0.14
CA GLU A 994 -88.37 -77.27 0.10
C GLU A 994 -89.51 -76.97 1.10
N ALA A 995 -89.89 -75.68 1.06
CA ALA A 995 -91.05 -74.99 1.63
C ALA A 995 -90.98 -74.63 3.15
N ASP A 996 -91.33 -73.40 3.60
CA ASP A 996 -91.85 -72.23 2.86
C ASP A 996 -91.76 -70.89 3.66
N ASP A 997 -92.04 -69.80 2.92
CA ASP A 997 -92.86 -68.60 3.26
C ASP A 997 -92.23 -67.24 3.69
N SER A 998 -92.70 -66.19 2.99
CA SER A 998 -92.65 -64.73 3.22
C SER A 998 -91.27 -64.02 3.21
N ALA A 999 -90.87 -63.22 2.20
CA ALA A 999 -91.47 -62.04 1.53
C ALA A 999 -91.56 -60.79 2.44
N SER A 1000 -91.37 -59.52 2.04
CA SER A 1000 -91.19 -58.79 0.74
C SER A 1000 -90.60 -57.38 1.07
N ASN A 1001 -90.09 -56.48 0.22
CA ASN A 1001 -89.76 -56.33 -1.22
C ASN A 1001 -88.64 -55.21 -1.31
N ASP A 1002 -88.07 -54.65 -2.39
CA ASP A 1002 -88.22 -54.54 -3.87
C ASP A 1002 -86.77 -54.65 -4.50
N VAL A 1003 -86.43 -54.82 -5.80
CA VAL A 1003 -86.97 -54.45 -7.15
C VAL A 1003 -86.67 -52.97 -7.53
N GLU A 1004 -86.18 -52.55 -8.71
CA GLU A 1004 -85.91 -53.05 -10.09
C GLU A 1004 -84.63 -52.28 -10.58
N ILE A 1005 -83.74 -52.60 -11.53
CA ILE A 1005 -83.41 -53.69 -12.50
C ILE A 1005 -81.86 -53.53 -12.80
N GLY A 1006 -81.08 -54.17 -13.69
CA GLY A 1006 -81.23 -55.06 -14.87
C GLY A 1006 -80.29 -54.60 -16.01
N ASP A 1007 -79.83 -55.37 -17.01
CA ASP A 1007 -79.94 -56.81 -17.34
C ASP A 1007 -78.80 -57.20 -18.33
N ASP A 1008 -78.44 -58.49 -18.40
CA ASP A 1008 -77.85 -59.28 -19.52
C ASP A 1008 -76.50 -58.82 -20.18
N ASP A 1009 -75.73 -59.67 -20.89
CA ASP A 1009 -75.92 -61.08 -21.28
C ASP A 1009 -74.58 -61.87 -21.28
N GLU A 1010 -74.63 -63.16 -21.60
CA GLU A 1010 -73.54 -64.15 -21.46
C GLU A 1010 -72.53 -64.29 -22.65
N GLU A 1011 -71.62 -65.26 -22.50
CA GLU A 1011 -71.00 -66.14 -23.54
C GLU A 1011 -69.67 -65.79 -24.28
N GLU A 1012 -68.87 -66.86 -24.37
CA GLU A 1012 -67.93 -67.34 -25.40
C GLU A 1012 -66.60 -66.64 -25.84
N GLU A 1013 -65.52 -67.45 -25.71
CA GLU A 1013 -64.56 -67.92 -26.74
C GLU A 1013 -63.54 -67.00 -27.48
N GLU A 1014 -62.34 -67.57 -27.60
CA GLU A 1014 -61.42 -67.64 -28.76
C GLU A 1014 -60.74 -66.40 -29.40
N GLU A 1015 -59.40 -66.52 -29.43
CA GLU A 1015 -58.47 -66.34 -30.56
C GLU A 1015 -57.97 -64.98 -31.12
N GLU A 1016 -56.73 -65.15 -31.65
CA GLU A 1016 -55.88 -64.44 -32.62
C GLU A 1016 -55.49 -62.94 -32.51
N GLU A 1017 -54.17 -62.78 -32.53
CA GLU A 1017 -53.32 -61.89 -33.35
C GLU A 1017 -53.92 -60.69 -34.10
N GLU A 1018 -53.17 -59.58 -34.12
CA GLU A 1018 -52.73 -59.03 -35.41
C GLU A 1018 -51.29 -58.47 -35.35
N GLU A 1019 -50.72 -58.27 -36.54
CA GLU A 1019 -49.32 -57.96 -36.85
C GLU A 1019 -48.78 -56.70 -36.12
N VAL A 1020 -47.53 -56.62 -35.67
CA VAL A 1020 -46.24 -56.88 -36.35
C VAL A 1020 -45.95 -55.84 -37.46
N LYS A 1021 -44.65 -55.61 -37.71
CA LYS A 1021 -44.02 -54.87 -38.83
C LYS A 1021 -43.69 -53.37 -38.66
N GLU A 1022 -42.49 -52.91 -39.02
CA GLU A 1022 -41.15 -53.57 -39.14
C GLU A 1022 -40.06 -52.51 -39.45
N GLU A 1023 -38.79 -52.94 -39.46
CA GLU A 1023 -37.70 -52.43 -40.34
C GLU A 1023 -37.27 -50.92 -40.22
N GLU A 1024 -36.04 -50.48 -40.49
CA GLU A 1024 -34.71 -51.08 -40.69
C GLU A 1024 -33.66 -49.91 -40.61
N ASP A 1025 -32.34 -50.08 -40.50
CA ASP A 1025 -31.51 -51.29 -40.33
C ASP A 1025 -30.28 -50.98 -39.43
N ALA A 1026 -29.56 -52.06 -39.11
CA ALA A 1026 -28.28 -52.24 -38.43
C ALA A 1026 -27.08 -51.45 -39.06
N LYS A 1027 -25.82 -51.50 -38.58
CA LYS A 1027 -25.03 -52.61 -38.02
C LYS A 1027 -24.14 -52.18 -36.83
N GLU A 1028 -23.93 -53.00 -35.79
CA GLU A 1028 -23.08 -54.23 -35.73
C GLU A 1028 -21.59 -53.85 -35.90
N GLU A 1029 -20.60 -54.25 -35.08
CA GLU A 1029 -20.47 -55.23 -33.98
C GLU A 1029 -19.79 -54.55 -32.75
N GLY A 1030 -19.71 -55.11 -31.53
CA GLY A 1030 -20.31 -56.34 -30.99
C GLY A 1030 -19.59 -56.86 -29.72
N HIS A 1031 -20.36 -57.54 -28.86
CA HIS A 1031 -19.93 -58.54 -27.84
C HIS A 1031 -19.01 -58.12 -26.65
N ALA A 1032 -19.20 -58.59 -25.41
CA ALA A 1032 -20.21 -59.53 -24.88
C ALA A 1032 -20.53 -59.29 -23.38
N GLN A 1033 -21.84 -59.37 -23.06
CA GLN A 1033 -22.47 -60.17 -21.98
C GLN A 1033 -21.70 -60.42 -20.66
N SER A 1034 -22.19 -59.94 -19.49
CA SER A 1034 -23.22 -60.55 -18.60
C SER A 1034 -22.70 -61.74 -17.75
N SER A 1035 -23.21 -62.09 -16.57
CA SER A 1035 -24.54 -61.87 -15.92
C SER A 1035 -24.47 -62.15 -14.39
N ALA A 1036 -25.57 -61.88 -13.64
CA ALA A 1036 -26.19 -62.69 -12.55
C ALA A 1036 -25.34 -63.51 -11.52
N HIS A 1037 -25.75 -63.79 -10.26
CA HIS A 1037 -26.70 -63.23 -9.27
C HIS A 1037 -26.58 -64.11 -7.98
N GLN A 1038 -26.73 -63.54 -6.77
CA GLN A 1038 -27.21 -64.23 -5.53
C GLN A 1038 -26.35 -65.29 -4.78
N SER A 1039 -26.87 -65.68 -3.59
CA SER A 1039 -26.33 -66.50 -2.47
C SER A 1039 -25.23 -65.82 -1.62
N SER A 1040 -25.24 -65.74 -0.27
CA SER A 1040 -25.80 -66.55 0.86
C SER A 1040 -25.00 -67.84 1.14
N VAL A 1041 -24.77 -68.34 2.38
CA VAL A 1041 -25.37 -68.14 3.73
C VAL A 1041 -24.24 -67.93 4.79
N ALA A 1042 -24.55 -67.87 6.10
CA ALA A 1042 -23.67 -67.62 7.24
C ALA A 1042 -23.17 -68.89 8.00
N GLU A 1043 -22.61 -68.66 9.20
CA GLU A 1043 -22.45 -69.55 10.37
C GLU A 1043 -21.10 -70.24 10.73
N LEU A 1044 -20.73 -70.01 12.01
CA LEU A 1044 -20.13 -70.88 13.05
C LEU A 1044 -18.66 -71.41 13.00
N GLU A 1045 -17.96 -71.04 14.08
CA GLU A 1045 -17.13 -71.88 14.99
C GLU A 1045 -15.81 -72.61 14.58
N ASN A 1046 -14.70 -72.00 15.03
CA ASN A 1046 -13.86 -72.51 16.15
C ASN A 1046 -12.71 -73.54 15.88
N GLN A 1047 -11.67 -73.46 16.74
CA GLN A 1047 -10.56 -74.40 17.02
C GLN A 1047 -9.39 -74.68 16.01
N LYS A 1048 -8.28 -73.96 16.25
CA LYS A 1048 -6.92 -74.48 16.61
C LYS A 1048 -6.10 -75.45 15.70
N LYS A 1049 -4.85 -74.98 15.44
CA LYS A 1049 -3.52 -75.64 15.64
C LYS A 1049 -2.78 -76.38 14.50
N GLN A 1050 -1.48 -75.97 14.35
CA GLN A 1050 -0.27 -76.78 14.04
C GLN A 1050 -0.11 -77.40 12.62
N SER A 1051 1.08 -77.53 12.01
CA SER A 1051 2.48 -77.16 12.33
C SER A 1051 3.38 -77.21 11.07
N GLN A 1052 4.53 -76.51 11.07
CA GLN A 1052 5.73 -76.72 10.20
C GLN A 1052 5.58 -76.46 8.68
N GLU A 1053 6.64 -76.25 7.88
CA GLU A 1053 8.11 -76.30 8.11
C GLU A 1053 8.87 -75.12 7.46
N LYS A 1054 10.21 -75.10 7.50
CA LYS A 1054 11.14 -74.07 6.97
C LYS A 1054 11.63 -74.44 5.54
N SER A 1055 12.16 -73.54 4.70
CA SER A 1055 13.52 -72.96 4.84
C SER A 1055 13.92 -71.93 3.76
N ASP A 1056 14.68 -70.93 4.20
CA ASP A 1056 15.89 -70.35 3.59
C ASP A 1056 15.92 -69.82 2.13
N GLU A 1057 15.70 -68.52 1.96
CA GLU A 1057 16.44 -67.68 0.99
C GLU A 1057 16.61 -66.24 1.56
N PRO A 1058 17.77 -65.54 1.40
CA PRO A 1058 17.97 -64.21 2.00
C PRO A 1058 17.20 -63.10 1.25
N PRO A 1059 16.82 -62.00 1.92
CA PRO A 1059 16.03 -60.94 1.31
C PRO A 1059 16.81 -60.20 0.21
N SER A 1060 16.15 -59.99 -0.93
CA SER A 1060 16.63 -59.09 -1.99
C SER A 1060 16.10 -57.67 -1.76
N ASP A 1061 16.99 -56.67 -1.83
CA ASP A 1061 16.64 -55.25 -1.62
C ASP A 1061 15.51 -54.76 -2.54
N ASN A 1062 15.32 -55.39 -3.71
CA ASN A 1062 14.30 -55.03 -4.70
C ASN A 1062 12.85 -55.23 -4.22
N ASN A 1063 12.60 -55.83 -3.05
CA ASN A 1063 11.25 -55.98 -2.50
C ASN A 1063 11.13 -55.56 -1.01
N ALA A 1064 12.10 -54.78 -0.50
CA ALA A 1064 12.06 -54.29 0.89
C ALA A 1064 10.88 -53.32 1.14
N HIS A 1065 10.43 -52.59 0.12
CA HIS A 1065 9.35 -51.60 0.24
C HIS A 1065 8.00 -52.27 0.56
N THR A 1066 7.64 -53.36 -0.14
CA THR A 1066 6.35 -54.04 0.01
C THR A 1066 6.17 -54.72 1.37
N LEU A 1067 7.26 -55.20 1.99
CA LEU A 1067 7.22 -55.78 3.35
C LEU A 1067 7.12 -54.73 4.48
N LEU A 1068 7.52 -53.48 4.22
CA LEU A 1068 7.33 -52.35 5.16
C LEU A 1068 5.93 -51.74 5.01
N GLU A 1069 5.42 -51.64 3.79
CA GLU A 1069 4.16 -50.98 3.45
C GLU A 1069 2.92 -51.68 4.02
N ASP A 1070 2.93 -53.00 4.17
CA ASP A 1070 1.85 -53.75 4.84
C ASP A 1070 1.91 -53.67 6.39
N ASN A 1071 3.09 -53.40 6.98
CA ASN A 1071 3.19 -53.19 8.43
C ASN A 1071 2.77 -51.78 8.84
N TYR A 1072 3.01 -50.77 8.00
CA TYR A 1072 2.70 -49.37 8.32
C TYR A 1072 1.20 -49.02 8.33
N LYS A 1073 0.34 -49.83 7.69
CA LYS A 1073 -1.12 -49.62 7.65
C LYS A 1073 -1.77 -49.61 9.05
N ASN A 1074 -1.20 -50.36 10.00
CA ASN A 1074 -1.66 -50.42 11.38
C ASN A 1074 -1.46 -49.12 12.18
N PHE A 1075 -0.65 -48.14 11.72
CA PHE A 1075 -0.47 -46.88 12.46
C PHE A 1075 -1.79 -46.11 12.64
N THR A 1076 -2.59 -46.04 11.58
CA THR A 1076 -3.90 -45.36 11.58
C THR A 1076 -4.88 -46.03 12.54
N ASP A 1077 -4.85 -47.36 12.63
CA ASP A 1077 -5.78 -48.13 13.45
C ASP A 1077 -5.32 -48.23 14.90
N PHE A 1078 -4.00 -48.28 15.16
CA PHE A 1078 -3.44 -48.10 16.50
C PHE A 1078 -3.77 -46.70 17.05
N LYS A 1079 -3.69 -45.66 16.22
CA LYS A 1079 -4.14 -44.31 16.58
C LYS A 1079 -5.64 -44.26 16.88
N LYS A 1080 -6.50 -44.82 16.01
CA LYS A 1080 -7.95 -44.92 16.29
C LYS A 1080 -8.24 -45.69 17.59
N MET A 1081 -7.47 -46.75 17.87
CA MET A 1081 -7.62 -47.55 19.08
C MET A 1081 -7.16 -46.80 20.34
N ALA A 1082 -6.07 -46.04 20.25
CA ALA A 1082 -5.61 -45.15 21.33
C ALA A 1082 -6.61 -44.00 21.58
N ASP A 1083 -6.97 -43.24 20.54
CA ASP A 1083 -7.96 -42.16 20.61
C ASP A 1083 -9.31 -42.69 21.13
N GLY A 1084 -9.74 -43.87 20.68
CA GLY A 1084 -10.97 -44.53 21.13
C GLY A 1084 -10.92 -44.98 22.59
N LEU A 1085 -9.82 -45.60 23.04
CA LEU A 1085 -9.62 -46.02 24.42
C LEU A 1085 -9.60 -44.80 25.35
N THR A 1086 -8.87 -43.75 24.99
CA THR A 1086 -8.82 -42.49 25.75
C THR A 1086 -10.18 -41.80 25.79
N LYS A 1087 -10.92 -41.77 24.67
CA LYS A 1087 -12.26 -41.15 24.61
C LYS A 1087 -13.27 -41.91 25.47
N ASN A 1088 -13.19 -43.24 25.51
CA ASN A 1088 -13.95 -44.06 26.46
C ASN A 1088 -13.58 -43.71 27.91
N ILE A 1089 -12.29 -43.71 28.27
CA ILE A 1089 -11.83 -43.38 29.63
C ILE A 1089 -12.34 -41.99 30.08
N ILE A 1090 -12.20 -40.97 29.23
CA ILE A 1090 -12.71 -39.61 29.50
C ILE A 1090 -14.24 -39.61 29.65
N SER A 1091 -14.99 -40.41 28.87
CA SER A 1091 -16.45 -40.52 29.01
C SER A 1091 -16.93 -41.28 30.27
N THR A 1092 -16.04 -42.04 30.93
CA THR A 1092 -16.36 -42.83 32.13
C THR A 1092 -15.96 -42.16 33.46
N ILE A 1093 -15.30 -41.00 33.42
CA ILE A 1093 -14.85 -40.27 34.62
C ILE A 1093 -15.68 -38.99 34.74
N ASP A 1094 -16.66 -39.02 35.64
CA ASP A 1094 -17.57 -37.90 35.88
C ASP A 1094 -17.09 -37.05 37.08
N GLY A 1095 -17.05 -35.72 36.91
CA GLY A 1095 -17.02 -34.78 38.04
C GLY A 1095 -15.72 -34.03 38.43
N ASP A 1096 -14.56 -34.18 37.77
CA ASP A 1096 -13.38 -33.33 38.04
C ASP A 1096 -12.67 -32.81 36.77
N ALA A 1097 -12.76 -31.50 36.55
CA ALA A 1097 -12.16 -30.82 35.41
C ALA A 1097 -10.62 -30.89 35.38
N GLY A 1098 -9.94 -30.85 36.54
CA GLY A 1098 -8.48 -30.89 36.61
C GLY A 1098 -7.93 -32.26 36.20
N VAL A 1099 -8.64 -33.33 36.55
CA VAL A 1099 -8.32 -34.70 36.12
C VAL A 1099 -8.57 -34.87 34.61
N ILE A 1100 -9.70 -34.34 34.11
CA ILE A 1100 -10.05 -34.39 32.69
C ILE A 1100 -9.03 -33.65 31.81
N ASP A 1101 -8.58 -32.46 32.21
CA ASP A 1101 -7.58 -31.71 31.43
C ASP A 1101 -6.19 -32.35 31.49
N THR A 1102 -5.79 -32.91 32.65
CA THR A 1102 -4.55 -33.72 32.76
C THR A 1102 -4.60 -34.94 31.84
N LEU A 1103 -5.77 -35.58 31.68
CA LEU A 1103 -5.99 -36.69 30.75
C LEU A 1103 -5.95 -36.25 29.27
N LYS A 1104 -6.42 -35.04 28.93
CA LYS A 1104 -6.30 -34.48 27.57
C LYS A 1104 -4.85 -34.20 27.20
N ASP A 1105 -4.07 -33.60 28.10
CA ASP A 1105 -2.65 -33.33 27.85
C ASP A 1105 -1.85 -34.64 27.76
N PHE A 1106 -2.12 -35.64 28.63
CA PHE A 1106 -1.54 -36.98 28.48
C PHE A 1106 -1.91 -37.63 27.14
N ALA A 1107 -3.17 -37.52 26.68
CA ALA A 1107 -3.61 -38.03 25.39
C ALA A 1107 -2.90 -37.36 24.20
N LYS A 1108 -2.60 -36.07 24.34
CA LYS A 1108 -1.90 -35.25 23.37
C LYS A 1108 -0.40 -35.59 23.32
N ASP A 1109 0.24 -35.76 24.47
CA ASP A 1109 1.62 -36.22 24.60
C ASP A 1109 1.79 -37.65 24.05
N VAL A 1110 0.84 -38.56 24.32
CA VAL A 1110 0.84 -39.92 23.75
C VAL A 1110 0.64 -39.88 22.23
N ASN A 1111 -0.28 -39.06 21.71
CA ASN A 1111 -0.43 -38.84 20.27
C ASN A 1111 0.84 -38.25 19.64
N GLN A 1112 1.50 -37.30 20.31
CA GLN A 1112 2.73 -36.67 19.84
C GLN A 1112 3.94 -37.61 19.94
N PHE A 1113 3.99 -38.50 20.92
CA PHE A 1113 4.99 -39.57 20.99
C PHE A 1113 4.79 -40.60 19.86
N ILE A 1114 3.54 -41.01 19.60
CA ILE A 1114 3.19 -41.90 18.48
C ILE A 1114 3.51 -41.25 17.13
N LEU A 1115 3.26 -39.95 16.95
CA LEU A 1115 3.60 -39.20 15.73
C LEU A 1115 5.11 -38.90 15.55
N ASN A 1116 5.96 -39.27 16.50
CA ASN A 1116 7.42 -39.11 16.45
C ASN A 1116 8.19 -40.45 16.46
N MET A 1117 7.50 -41.58 16.24
CA MET A 1117 8.08 -42.91 15.99
C MET A 1117 7.93 -43.29 14.51
#